data_AF-A0A5N5G3U9-F1
#
_entry.id   AF-A0A5N5G3U9-F1
#
_cell.length_a   1.000
_cell.length_b   1.000
_cell.length_c   1.000
_cell.angle_alpha   90.00
_cell.angle_beta   90.00
_cell.angle_gamma   90.00
#
_symmetry.space_group_name_H-M   'P 1'
#
loop_
_entity.id
_entity.type
_entity.pdbx_description
1 polymer ?
#
loop_
_entity_poly.entity_id
_entity_poly.type
_entity_poly.pdbx_seq_one_letter_code
_entity_poly.pdbx_strand_id
1 'polypeptide(L)'
;MAKPVISLFSFLSIVSLLTLAPAASALPLSTSSRWIVDESGQRVKLACVNWASHLDAVVAEGLSKQPVDAIAKRIASLGFNCVRLTWPLLLATNETLAAVTVRQSFQSLGLLDSISGIQSNNPALVDLPLLKAYQAVVSSLGSNNVMVILDNHLSNPGWCCNNNDDSGFFGDKYFNPDLWITGLTRMATLFKGVSNVVGMSLRNELRGPKQNVDDWYKYMQRGAEAVHSANADVLVILSGLSFDTDLSFLAKRPVSLTFAGKTVFEVHWYGFSDGQAWKNGNPNQVCGQVYNNVKRKSGFLLDNGFPLFVSEFGVDHRGTNVNDNRYLNCFMAAAAEFDVDFALWTLVGSYYLRQGVVGMEEYYGILNWDWSDIRNSSLTQRLSVLQSPLQGPGLAQSRMHKIIFHPATGLCVLKVGFIGPLKLGPCSQSGAWTYSTRKVLTLKGTYFCIQADGLNKQAAVGILCTTRNSQWDVVSDSKLHLQSKTMDGTDVCLDVDSSNTVVTNSCNCLSRDIPALPLSTHTRWIVDENGRRVKLACVNWVSHLDTVLAEGLSKQPVNAITKRITSLGFNCVRLTWPLSLATNSTLAEITVRQSFQGLGLLGSISGLQSNNPGFVDLSLIKAFQAVVSSLGKNNVMVVLDNHLSKPGWCCSNTDDNGFFGDKYFNPDNWIVGLTRMAALFHGVRNVVGMSLRNELRGPKQNVNDWYTYMQRGAEAVHKANPNVLVILSGLKFDADLSFLANRPVKLTFSGKTVYEVHWYGFTDGQEWKSGNANQVCGHVYNNMKGRSGFLLDRGFPLFVSEFGVDQRGTNVIDNRYLNCFMAAAVELDVDFAQWSLVGSYYLRQGVTGMEEYYGILNSDWSGIRNSSLTQRLSVLQTSIKGAGLHTPTLHKIIFHPATGLCLLKVGTRGPLKLGPCSQTQGWTYSSTKVLLLNEIEFCIQADQLNKPAVLGIPCTTPNSQWETISDSKMHLQSKTTDGTEVCLDVDSDKTIVTNACKCLSGDSSCDPASQWFKVVDSLINSTPSKEGL
;
A
#
# COMPACT_ATOMS: atom_id res chain seq x y z
N MET A 1 24.72 -50.77 -63.42
CA MET A 1 25.80 -49.77 -63.26
C MET A 1 25.25 -48.53 -62.58
N ALA A 2 26.12 -47.93 -61.76
CA ALA A 2 26.02 -46.77 -60.85
C ALA A 2 25.14 -45.52 -61.14
N LYS A 3 24.75 -44.88 -60.01
CA LYS A 3 24.53 -43.45 -59.66
C LYS A 3 23.31 -42.68 -60.24
N PRO A 4 22.62 -41.83 -59.43
CA PRO A 4 23.10 -40.45 -59.21
C PRO A 4 22.76 -39.72 -57.86
N VAL A 5 23.40 -38.54 -57.70
CA VAL A 5 23.22 -37.30 -56.87
C VAL A 5 23.11 -37.36 -55.33
N ILE A 6 24.04 -36.66 -54.63
CA ILE A 6 24.06 -36.41 -53.18
C ILE A 6 24.15 -34.90 -52.86
N SER A 7 23.42 -34.55 -51.79
CA SER A 7 23.31 -33.36 -50.94
C SER A 7 24.55 -32.48 -50.71
N LEU A 8 24.33 -31.16 -50.56
CA LEU A 8 25.30 -30.17 -50.07
C LEU A 8 24.98 -29.84 -48.60
N PHE A 9 25.91 -30.13 -47.68
CA PHE A 9 25.82 -29.81 -46.25
C PHE A 9 26.74 -28.64 -45.86
N SER A 10 26.25 -27.89 -44.87
CA SER A 10 26.80 -26.70 -44.22
C SER A 10 28.22 -26.83 -43.65
N PHE A 11 29.04 -25.79 -43.83
CA PHE A 11 30.27 -25.57 -43.08
C PHE A 11 29.99 -24.71 -41.83
N LEU A 12 30.19 -25.29 -40.65
CA LEU A 12 30.13 -24.61 -39.35
C LEU A 12 31.55 -24.15 -38.98
N SER A 13 31.81 -22.84 -38.96
CA SER A 13 33.04 -22.27 -38.40
C SER A 13 32.85 -22.00 -36.91
N ILE A 14 33.53 -22.78 -36.07
CA ILE A 14 33.64 -22.58 -34.63
C ILE A 14 34.62 -21.42 -34.38
N VAL A 15 34.10 -20.25 -33.99
CA VAL A 15 34.89 -19.17 -33.41
C VAL A 15 34.87 -19.34 -31.90
N SER A 16 35.98 -19.82 -31.34
CA SER A 16 36.21 -19.85 -29.89
C SER A 16 36.33 -18.42 -29.36
N LEU A 17 35.28 -17.91 -28.73
CA LEU A 17 35.38 -16.73 -27.86
C LEU A 17 36.16 -17.10 -26.61
N LEU A 18 37.45 -16.73 -26.57
CA LEU A 18 38.20 -16.57 -25.34
C LEU A 18 37.58 -15.41 -24.56
N THR A 19 36.72 -15.72 -23.60
CA THR A 19 36.34 -14.80 -22.53
C THR A 19 37.58 -14.58 -21.65
N LEU A 20 38.26 -13.45 -21.83
CA LEU A 20 39.20 -12.93 -20.84
C LEU A 20 38.44 -12.77 -19.52
N ALA A 21 38.78 -13.58 -18.53
CA ALA A 21 38.38 -13.32 -17.15
C ALA A 21 38.89 -11.92 -16.74
N PRO A 22 38.10 -11.09 -16.07
CA PRO A 22 38.61 -9.84 -15.51
C PRO A 22 39.77 -10.17 -14.59
N ALA A 23 40.89 -9.49 -14.78
CA ALA A 23 42.04 -9.55 -13.88
C ALA A 23 41.59 -9.26 -12.44
N ALA A 24 42.28 -9.88 -11.48
CA ALA A 24 42.14 -9.56 -10.06
C ALA A 24 42.10 -8.04 -9.88
N SER A 25 41.06 -7.51 -9.24
CA SER A 25 40.99 -6.07 -8.91
C SER A 25 42.32 -5.66 -8.30
N ALA A 26 42.91 -4.56 -8.78
CA ALA A 26 44.11 -4.01 -8.16
C ALA A 26 43.74 -3.57 -6.73
N LEU A 27 44.26 -4.29 -5.74
CA LEU A 27 44.07 -4.03 -4.31
C LEU A 27 45.37 -3.40 -3.79
N PRO A 28 45.31 -2.41 -2.88
CA PRO A 28 44.16 -2.03 -2.06
C PRO A 28 43.14 -1.07 -2.72
N LEU A 29 41.91 -1.09 -2.20
CA LEU A 29 40.86 -0.15 -2.60
C LEU A 29 41.03 1.21 -1.92
N SER A 30 40.55 2.27 -2.56
CA SER A 30 40.50 3.63 -2.01
C SER A 30 39.18 4.31 -2.36
N THR A 31 38.95 5.52 -1.87
CA THR A 31 37.77 6.34 -2.17
C THR A 31 38.17 7.59 -2.93
N SER A 32 37.41 7.90 -3.98
CA SER A 32 37.59 9.09 -4.82
C SER A 32 36.21 9.68 -5.13
N SER A 33 35.93 10.84 -4.53
CA SER A 33 34.56 11.35 -4.43
C SER A 33 33.65 10.24 -3.85
N ARG A 34 32.42 10.13 -4.35
CA ARG A 34 31.42 9.15 -3.93
C ARG A 34 31.66 7.71 -4.39
N TRP A 35 32.85 7.41 -4.93
CA TRP A 35 33.16 6.11 -5.52
C TRP A 35 34.25 5.38 -4.74
N ILE A 36 34.11 4.06 -4.64
CA ILE A 36 35.19 3.15 -4.30
C ILE A 36 35.95 2.83 -5.58
N VAL A 37 37.27 2.94 -5.56
CA VAL A 37 38.14 2.78 -6.73
C VAL A 37 39.32 1.86 -6.44
N ASP A 38 39.82 1.22 -7.49
CA ASP A 38 41.09 0.48 -7.46
C ASP A 38 42.30 1.42 -7.56
N GLU A 39 43.50 0.85 -7.54
CA GLU A 39 44.76 1.61 -7.66
C GLU A 39 44.88 2.43 -8.97
N SER A 40 44.16 2.02 -10.02
CA SER A 40 44.14 2.74 -11.30
C SER A 40 43.09 3.87 -11.34
N GLY A 41 42.36 4.06 -10.23
CA GLY A 41 41.28 5.04 -10.13
C GLY A 41 39.98 4.61 -10.81
N GLN A 42 39.85 3.35 -11.22
CA GLN A 42 38.64 2.81 -11.82
C GLN A 42 37.65 2.39 -10.74
N ARG A 43 36.35 2.61 -10.99
CA ARG A 43 35.32 2.27 -10.02
C ARG A 43 35.24 0.77 -9.78
N VAL A 44 35.28 0.38 -8.52
CA VAL A 44 34.98 -0.97 -8.03
C VAL A 44 33.61 -0.96 -7.36
N LYS A 45 32.67 -1.71 -7.93
CA LYS A 45 31.35 -1.95 -7.32
C LYS A 45 31.49 -3.01 -6.24
N LEU A 46 31.04 -2.73 -5.01
CA LEU A 46 30.88 -3.77 -4.00
C LEU A 46 29.46 -4.34 -4.11
N ALA A 47 29.38 -5.53 -4.70
CA ALA A 47 28.16 -6.32 -4.80
C ALA A 47 28.32 -7.53 -3.88
N CYS A 48 28.03 -7.32 -2.59
CA CYS A 48 28.33 -8.28 -1.56
C CYS A 48 27.10 -9.09 -1.12
N VAL A 49 27.37 -10.15 -0.38
CA VAL A 49 26.39 -10.84 0.46
C VAL A 49 26.88 -10.88 1.91
N ASN A 50 25.97 -10.80 2.88
CA ASN A 50 26.32 -11.00 4.29
C ASN A 50 26.45 -12.50 4.58
N TRP A 51 27.51 -12.89 5.31
CA TRP A 51 27.69 -14.27 5.78
C TRP A 51 27.92 -14.27 7.29
N ALA A 52 26.98 -14.88 8.02
CA ALA A 52 27.02 -14.95 9.47
C ALA A 52 28.14 -15.89 9.94
N SER A 53 28.96 -15.41 10.88
CA SER A 53 29.99 -16.15 11.63
C SER A 53 30.13 -15.64 13.08
N HIS A 54 29.24 -14.73 13.52
CA HIS A 54 29.27 -14.11 14.85
C HIS A 54 28.32 -14.76 15.88
N LEU A 55 27.52 -15.74 15.46
CA LEU A 55 26.56 -16.42 16.34
C LEU A 55 27.26 -17.30 17.39
N ASP A 56 26.49 -17.96 18.24
CA ASP A 56 26.97 -18.71 19.42
C ASP A 56 28.12 -19.67 19.11
N ALA A 57 28.10 -20.31 17.94
CA ALA A 57 29.15 -21.24 17.52
C ALA A 57 30.48 -20.56 17.13
N VAL A 58 30.45 -19.27 16.77
CA VAL A 58 31.58 -18.45 16.29
C VAL A 58 32.28 -19.08 15.07
N VAL A 59 31.50 -19.72 14.21
CA VAL A 59 31.93 -20.36 12.96
C VAL A 59 30.96 -19.96 11.87
N ALA A 60 31.47 -19.75 10.66
CA ALA A 60 30.64 -19.38 9.53
C ALA A 60 29.54 -20.44 9.29
N GLU A 61 28.31 -19.98 9.08
CA GLU A 61 27.16 -20.87 8.88
C GLU A 61 27.32 -21.71 7.61
N GLY A 62 26.77 -22.93 7.59
CA GLY A 62 26.72 -23.80 6.40
C GLY A 62 27.93 -24.72 6.17
N LEU A 63 29.03 -24.57 6.90
CA LEU A 63 30.23 -25.43 6.79
C LEU A 63 29.99 -26.89 7.22
N SER A 64 28.91 -27.18 7.96
CA SER A 64 28.49 -28.58 8.20
C SER A 64 27.79 -29.21 7.00
N LYS A 65 27.35 -28.40 6.02
CA LYS A 65 26.56 -28.83 4.87
C LYS A 65 27.37 -28.84 3.58
N GLN A 66 28.28 -27.88 3.40
CA GLN A 66 29.08 -27.74 2.17
C GLN A 66 30.55 -27.39 2.48
N PRO A 67 31.50 -27.79 1.63
CA PRO A 67 32.88 -27.32 1.71
C PRO A 67 32.96 -25.80 1.57
N VAL A 68 33.82 -25.14 2.37
CA VAL A 68 34.00 -23.69 2.34
C VAL A 68 34.35 -23.16 0.94
N ASP A 69 35.17 -23.92 0.20
CA ASP A 69 35.57 -23.60 -1.17
C ASP A 69 34.38 -23.66 -2.15
N ALA A 70 33.47 -24.62 -1.96
CA ALA A 70 32.26 -24.72 -2.76
C ALA A 70 31.30 -23.55 -2.50
N ILE A 71 31.16 -23.13 -1.25
CA ILE A 71 30.37 -21.93 -0.88
C ILE A 71 31.00 -20.68 -1.51
N ALA A 72 32.32 -20.51 -1.41
CA ALA A 72 33.05 -19.38 -2.00
C ALA A 72 32.87 -19.30 -3.52
N LYS A 73 33.01 -20.43 -4.24
CA LYS A 73 32.73 -20.53 -5.68
C LYS A 73 31.28 -20.21 -6.00
N ARG A 74 30.35 -20.66 -5.17
CA ARG A 74 28.92 -20.39 -5.36
C ARG A 74 28.62 -18.90 -5.25
N ILE A 75 29.17 -18.20 -4.25
CA ILE A 75 29.04 -16.74 -4.10
C ILE A 75 29.49 -16.03 -5.40
N ALA A 76 30.68 -16.36 -5.91
CA ALA A 76 31.19 -15.79 -7.16
C ALA A 76 30.30 -16.11 -8.36
N SER A 77 29.81 -17.36 -8.46
CA SER A 77 28.93 -17.81 -9.56
C SER A 77 27.57 -17.10 -9.58
N LEU A 78 27.13 -16.56 -8.45
CA LEU A 78 25.88 -15.81 -8.31
C LEU A 78 26.05 -14.31 -8.63
N GLY A 79 27.25 -13.89 -9.05
CA GLY A 79 27.57 -12.51 -9.44
C GLY A 79 27.97 -11.60 -8.27
N PHE A 80 28.10 -12.13 -7.05
CA PHE A 80 28.67 -11.38 -5.93
C PHE A 80 30.19 -11.40 -6.00
N ASN A 81 30.84 -10.28 -5.70
CA ASN A 81 32.30 -10.16 -5.69
C ASN A 81 32.88 -9.93 -4.30
N CYS A 82 32.02 -9.85 -3.27
CA CYS A 82 32.44 -9.68 -1.89
C CYS A 82 31.52 -10.35 -0.88
N VAL A 83 32.06 -10.56 0.32
CA VAL A 83 31.31 -11.00 1.50
C VAL A 83 31.53 -10.00 2.62
N ARG A 84 30.43 -9.53 3.24
CA ARG A 84 30.47 -8.91 4.56
C ARG A 84 30.43 -10.03 5.60
N LEU A 85 31.59 -10.38 6.13
CA LEU A 85 31.81 -11.50 7.04
C LEU A 85 31.75 -11.00 8.48
N THR A 86 30.71 -11.41 9.19
CA THR A 86 30.44 -10.91 10.54
C THR A 86 31.31 -11.61 11.58
N TRP A 87 31.76 -10.91 12.62
CA TRP A 87 32.48 -11.50 13.75
C TRP A 87 32.07 -10.85 15.09
N PRO A 88 32.12 -11.58 16.22
CA PRO A 88 31.83 -11.03 17.53
C PRO A 88 33.09 -10.44 18.17
N LEU A 89 33.00 -9.33 18.91
CA LEU A 89 34.15 -8.64 19.53
C LEU A 89 35.03 -9.60 20.34
N LEU A 90 34.40 -10.48 21.13
CA LEU A 90 35.12 -11.43 21.98
C LEU A 90 36.02 -12.40 21.20
N LEU A 91 35.77 -12.66 19.92
CA LEU A 91 36.68 -13.47 19.11
C LEU A 91 38.07 -12.85 19.01
N ALA A 92 38.17 -11.52 19.00
CA ALA A 92 39.43 -10.80 18.92
C ALA A 92 40.03 -10.45 20.30
N THR A 93 39.19 -10.38 21.34
CA THR A 93 39.61 -9.85 22.66
C THR A 93 39.67 -10.89 23.77
N ASN A 94 39.01 -12.04 23.64
CA ASN A 94 39.04 -13.12 24.62
C ASN A 94 39.90 -14.29 24.10
N GLU A 95 41.11 -14.42 24.62
CA GLU A 95 42.08 -15.44 24.21
C GLU A 95 41.61 -16.86 24.50
N THR A 96 40.85 -17.06 25.58
CA THR A 96 40.25 -18.36 25.91
C THR A 96 39.22 -18.76 24.85
N LEU A 97 38.31 -17.85 24.49
CA LEU A 97 37.32 -18.10 23.44
C LEU A 97 38.01 -18.33 22.08
N ALA A 98 38.98 -17.50 21.71
CA ALA A 98 39.69 -17.64 20.44
C ALA A 98 40.44 -18.97 20.30
N ALA A 99 40.88 -19.56 21.42
CA ALA A 99 41.59 -20.83 21.49
C ALA A 99 40.68 -22.06 21.53
N VAL A 100 39.39 -21.91 21.85
CA VAL A 100 38.39 -23.01 21.74
C VAL A 100 38.42 -23.54 20.32
N THR A 101 38.45 -24.86 20.13
CA THR A 101 38.37 -25.45 18.79
C THR A 101 36.93 -25.46 18.27
N VAL A 102 36.75 -25.53 16.95
CA VAL A 102 35.42 -25.69 16.33
C VAL A 102 34.67 -26.87 16.97
N ARG A 103 35.33 -28.02 17.15
CA ARG A 103 34.75 -29.19 17.81
C ARG A 103 34.28 -28.88 19.23
N GLN A 104 35.12 -28.24 20.04
CA GLN A 104 34.79 -27.91 21.44
C GLN A 104 33.61 -26.94 21.53
N SER A 105 33.59 -25.92 20.67
CA SER A 105 32.48 -24.96 20.57
C SER A 105 31.16 -25.70 20.29
N PHE A 106 31.15 -26.54 19.26
CA PHE A 106 29.95 -27.28 18.86
C PHE A 106 29.53 -28.34 19.90
N GLN A 107 30.48 -29.00 20.58
CA GLN A 107 30.18 -29.91 21.69
C GLN A 107 29.50 -29.19 22.85
N SER A 108 29.97 -28.00 23.21
CA SER A 108 29.38 -27.20 24.29
C SER A 108 27.93 -26.76 24.00
N LEU A 109 27.57 -26.68 22.72
CA LEU A 109 26.23 -26.32 22.22
C LEU A 109 25.36 -27.54 21.88
N GLY A 110 25.86 -28.77 22.07
CA GLY A 110 25.13 -30.00 21.75
C GLY A 110 24.97 -30.28 20.24
N LEU A 111 25.81 -29.69 19.38
CA LEU A 111 25.68 -29.73 17.92
C LEU A 111 26.43 -30.91 17.27
N LEU A 112 26.22 -32.13 17.77
CA LEU A 112 26.99 -33.32 17.35
C LEU A 112 26.87 -33.64 15.85
N ASP A 113 25.68 -33.52 15.27
CA ASP A 113 25.47 -33.76 13.84
C ASP A 113 26.23 -32.74 12.97
N SER A 114 26.32 -31.50 13.43
CA SER A 114 27.08 -30.48 12.71
C SER A 114 28.58 -30.72 12.79
N ILE A 115 29.09 -31.31 13.88
CA ILE A 115 30.49 -31.76 13.95
C ILE A 115 30.75 -32.81 12.87
N SER A 116 29.92 -33.85 12.78
CA SER A 116 30.03 -34.90 11.76
C SER A 116 29.98 -34.31 10.34
N GLY A 117 29.09 -33.32 10.13
CA GLY A 117 28.99 -32.58 8.87
C GLY A 117 30.26 -31.78 8.54
N ILE A 118 30.84 -31.07 9.50
CA ILE A 118 32.10 -30.33 9.31
C ILE A 118 33.25 -31.30 9.08
N GLN A 119 33.31 -32.45 9.77
CA GLN A 119 34.34 -33.47 9.51
C GLN A 119 34.28 -34.01 8.09
N SER A 120 33.07 -34.16 7.55
CA SER A 120 32.86 -34.67 6.20
C SER A 120 33.20 -33.63 5.14
N ASN A 121 32.74 -32.39 5.33
CA ASN A 121 32.82 -31.33 4.32
C ASN A 121 34.08 -30.46 4.44
N ASN A 122 34.60 -30.29 5.65
CA ASN A 122 35.70 -29.39 6.00
C ASN A 122 36.61 -30.00 7.09
N PRO A 123 37.19 -31.19 6.87
CA PRO A 123 37.96 -31.91 7.90
C PRO A 123 39.12 -31.10 8.48
N ALA A 124 39.72 -30.21 7.69
CA ALA A 124 40.82 -29.34 8.13
C ALA A 124 40.38 -28.24 9.12
N LEU A 125 39.08 -27.96 9.27
CA LEU A 125 38.57 -26.89 10.14
C LEU A 125 38.10 -27.37 11.51
N VAL A 126 37.65 -28.62 11.61
CA VAL A 126 36.91 -29.11 12.80
C VAL A 126 37.70 -29.02 14.10
N ASP A 127 39.03 -29.15 14.05
CA ASP A 127 39.90 -29.11 15.23
C ASP A 127 40.75 -27.82 15.29
N LEU A 128 40.48 -26.84 14.41
CA LEU A 128 41.12 -25.53 14.48
C LEU A 128 40.53 -24.67 15.60
N PRO A 129 41.34 -23.83 16.26
CA PRO A 129 40.85 -22.74 17.09
C PRO A 129 39.89 -21.84 16.31
N LEU A 130 38.85 -21.30 16.97
CA LEU A 130 37.81 -20.47 16.33
C LEU A 130 38.40 -19.32 15.50
N LEU A 131 39.42 -18.62 16.03
CA LEU A 131 40.08 -17.54 15.29
C LEU A 131 40.80 -18.05 14.03
N LYS A 132 41.38 -19.24 14.08
CA LYS A 132 42.05 -19.88 12.92
C LYS A 132 41.04 -20.39 11.90
N ALA A 133 39.90 -20.90 12.34
CA ALA A 133 38.80 -21.26 11.45
C ALA A 133 38.26 -20.03 10.70
N TYR A 134 38.11 -18.89 11.39
CA TYR A 134 37.73 -17.61 10.76
C TYR A 134 38.76 -17.17 9.70
N GLN A 135 40.07 -17.25 10.00
CA GLN A 135 41.12 -16.98 9.01
C GLN A 135 41.05 -17.92 7.79
N ALA A 136 40.77 -19.21 8.01
CA ALA A 136 40.66 -20.18 6.93
C ALA A 136 39.48 -19.88 5.99
N VAL A 137 38.35 -19.42 6.52
CA VAL A 137 37.22 -18.94 5.70
C VAL A 137 37.62 -17.74 4.86
N VAL A 138 38.28 -16.73 5.45
CA VAL A 138 38.78 -15.56 4.72
C VAL A 138 39.76 -15.95 3.61
N SER A 139 40.68 -16.88 3.88
CA SER A 139 41.63 -17.40 2.88
C SER A 139 40.92 -18.13 1.75
N SER A 140 39.90 -18.94 2.05
CA SER A 140 39.13 -19.65 1.01
C SER A 140 38.34 -18.70 0.11
N LEU A 141 37.77 -17.62 0.67
CA LEU A 141 37.15 -16.55 -0.12
C LEU A 141 38.17 -15.88 -1.04
N GLY A 142 39.38 -15.60 -0.54
CA GLY A 142 40.47 -15.01 -1.32
C GLY A 142 40.94 -15.88 -2.49
N SER A 143 41.14 -17.19 -2.24
CA SER A 143 41.49 -18.17 -3.29
C SER A 143 40.45 -18.28 -4.41
N ASN A 144 39.22 -17.81 -4.17
CA ASN A 144 38.12 -17.80 -5.13
C ASN A 144 37.80 -16.38 -5.63
N ASN A 145 38.73 -15.42 -5.47
CA ASN A 145 38.59 -14.03 -5.90
C ASN A 145 37.38 -13.29 -5.30
N VAL A 146 36.98 -13.64 -4.07
CA VAL A 146 35.92 -12.96 -3.33
C VAL A 146 36.55 -12.05 -2.28
N MET A 147 36.26 -10.75 -2.38
CA MET A 147 36.71 -9.76 -1.40
C MET A 147 35.97 -9.92 -0.07
N VAL A 148 36.57 -9.47 1.01
CA VAL A 148 36.04 -9.59 2.37
C VAL A 148 35.98 -8.23 3.04
N ILE A 149 34.80 -7.91 3.58
CA ILE A 149 34.58 -6.83 4.53
C ILE A 149 34.38 -7.47 5.89
N LEU A 150 35.25 -7.15 6.85
CA LEU A 150 35.13 -7.67 8.21
C LEU A 150 34.15 -6.79 8.99
N ASP A 151 33.05 -7.37 9.48
CA ASP A 151 32.01 -6.63 10.18
C ASP A 151 31.97 -7.00 11.67
N ASN A 152 32.23 -6.02 12.54
CA ASN A 152 32.05 -6.22 13.98
C ASN A 152 30.56 -6.18 14.35
N HIS A 153 29.93 -7.34 14.35
CA HIS A 153 28.47 -7.44 14.40
C HIS A 153 27.92 -7.34 15.83
N LEU A 154 28.47 -8.10 16.78
CA LEU A 154 28.05 -8.10 18.17
C LEU A 154 29.26 -8.12 19.12
N SER A 155 29.07 -7.79 20.39
CA SER A 155 30.17 -7.93 21.36
C SER A 155 30.37 -9.38 21.78
N ASN A 156 29.32 -10.01 22.31
CA ASN A 156 29.30 -11.44 22.61
C ASN A 156 28.89 -12.25 21.37
N PRO A 157 29.26 -13.54 21.27
CA PRO A 157 28.61 -14.44 20.33
C PRO A 157 27.09 -14.50 20.58
N GLY A 158 26.28 -14.50 19.50
CA GLY A 158 24.82 -14.69 19.61
C GLY A 158 23.99 -13.87 18.62
N TRP A 159 22.66 -14.00 18.72
CA TRP A 159 21.67 -13.33 17.86
C TRP A 159 21.29 -11.93 18.37
N CYS A 160 21.02 -11.01 17.44
CA CYS A 160 20.57 -9.63 17.69
C CYS A 160 19.37 -9.30 16.76
N CYS A 161 18.72 -8.13 16.77
CA CYS A 161 19.10 -6.87 17.35
C CYS A 161 17.84 -6.23 17.96
N ASN A 162 17.81 -6.07 19.29
CA ASN A 162 16.72 -5.44 20.01
C ASN A 162 17.21 -4.12 20.64
N ASN A 163 16.29 -3.20 20.95
CA ASN A 163 16.64 -1.93 21.60
C ASN A 163 17.28 -2.11 22.99
N ASN A 164 17.08 -3.26 23.63
CA ASN A 164 17.43 -3.54 25.02
C ASN A 164 18.29 -4.80 25.16
N ASP A 165 19.11 -5.14 24.17
CA ASP A 165 20.01 -6.30 24.25
C ASP A 165 21.36 -6.00 24.94
N ASP A 166 21.50 -4.80 25.51
CA ASP A 166 22.70 -4.33 26.21
C ASP A 166 24.01 -4.43 25.39
N SER A 167 23.91 -4.44 24.05
CA SER A 167 25.06 -4.41 23.13
C SER A 167 24.90 -3.33 22.04
N GLY A 168 23.84 -2.51 22.09
CA GLY A 168 23.45 -1.60 21.01
C GLY A 168 24.26 -0.31 20.93
N PHE A 169 24.80 0.23 22.04
CA PHE A 169 25.55 1.48 22.03
C PHE A 169 26.74 1.49 23.00
N PHE A 170 27.67 2.42 22.80
CA PHE A 170 28.85 2.57 23.64
C PHE A 170 28.48 2.71 25.12
N GLY A 171 29.12 1.92 25.98
CA GLY A 171 28.86 1.91 27.42
C GLY A 171 27.63 1.08 27.84
N ASP A 172 27.03 0.32 26.91
CA ASP A 172 26.15 -0.78 27.30
C ASP A 172 26.92 -1.90 28.00
N LYS A 173 26.19 -2.73 28.75
CA LYS A 173 26.77 -3.77 29.64
C LYS A 173 27.78 -4.65 28.90
N TYR A 174 27.49 -4.97 27.64
CA TYR A 174 28.35 -5.81 26.82
C TYR A 174 29.18 -5.04 25.81
N PHE A 175 29.03 -3.72 25.68
CA PHE A 175 29.72 -2.91 24.68
C PHE A 175 30.64 -1.85 25.31
N ASN A 176 31.83 -2.30 25.73
CA ASN A 176 32.90 -1.44 26.23
C ASN A 176 33.70 -0.81 25.06
N PRO A 177 33.78 0.53 24.94
CA PRO A 177 34.42 1.20 23.81
C PRO A 177 35.94 0.99 23.72
N ASP A 178 36.66 0.90 24.83
CA ASP A 178 38.12 0.71 24.81
C ASP A 178 38.47 -0.75 24.45
N LEU A 179 37.68 -1.71 24.94
CA LEU A 179 37.77 -3.11 24.52
C LEU A 179 37.45 -3.27 23.02
N TRP A 180 36.44 -2.54 22.53
CA TRP A 180 36.07 -2.53 21.12
C TRP A 180 37.18 -1.97 20.22
N ILE A 181 37.78 -0.83 20.58
CA ILE A 181 38.96 -0.29 19.87
C ILE A 181 40.11 -1.30 19.85
N THR A 182 40.34 -2.00 20.97
CA THR A 182 41.35 -3.07 21.06
C THR A 182 41.04 -4.20 20.09
N GLY A 183 39.80 -4.67 20.05
CA GLY A 183 39.35 -5.73 19.15
C GLY A 183 39.47 -5.34 17.67
N LEU A 184 39.05 -4.12 17.32
CA LEU A 184 39.22 -3.56 15.97
C LEU A 184 40.70 -3.53 15.55
N THR A 185 41.58 -3.02 16.42
CA THR A 185 43.02 -2.96 16.17
C THR A 185 43.60 -4.36 15.95
N ARG A 186 43.21 -5.34 16.76
CA ARG A 186 43.67 -6.74 16.63
C ARG A 186 43.19 -7.37 15.33
N MET A 187 41.92 -7.20 14.97
CA MET A 187 41.39 -7.73 13.70
C MET A 187 42.04 -7.07 12.48
N ALA A 188 42.23 -5.75 12.50
CA ALA A 188 42.93 -5.03 11.45
C ALA A 188 44.38 -5.52 11.28
N THR A 189 45.09 -5.71 12.41
CA THR A 189 46.47 -6.24 12.42
C THR A 189 46.53 -7.67 11.91
N LEU A 190 45.58 -8.52 12.33
CA LEU A 190 45.52 -9.94 11.95
C LEU A 190 45.44 -10.15 10.43
N PHE A 191 44.75 -9.25 9.74
CA PHE A 191 44.54 -9.31 8.28
C PHE A 191 45.40 -8.32 7.50
N LYS A 192 46.41 -7.71 8.14
CA LYS A 192 47.37 -6.86 7.42
C LYS A 192 48.15 -7.68 6.39
N GLY A 193 48.18 -7.22 5.14
CA GLY A 193 48.80 -7.92 4.02
C GLY A 193 47.96 -9.07 3.43
N VAL A 194 46.73 -9.31 3.92
CA VAL A 194 45.79 -10.26 3.32
C VAL A 194 44.97 -9.52 2.26
N SER A 195 45.40 -9.62 0.99
CA SER A 195 44.94 -8.74 -0.08
C SER A 195 43.43 -8.71 -0.30
N ASN A 196 42.74 -9.86 -0.18
CA ASN A 196 41.29 -9.93 -0.40
C ASN A 196 40.47 -9.33 0.76
N VAL A 197 41.07 -8.96 1.90
CA VAL A 197 40.39 -8.17 2.93
C VAL A 197 40.47 -6.71 2.55
N VAL A 198 39.34 -6.15 2.10
CA VAL A 198 39.30 -4.82 1.47
C VAL A 198 38.66 -3.76 2.35
N GLY A 199 37.99 -4.14 3.44
CA GLY A 199 37.30 -3.21 4.30
C GLY A 199 37.02 -3.76 5.69
N MET A 200 36.76 -2.84 6.63
CA MET A 200 36.25 -3.15 7.95
C MET A 200 35.06 -2.26 8.27
N SER A 201 33.90 -2.89 8.51
CA SER A 201 32.72 -2.26 9.10
C SER A 201 32.89 -2.24 10.61
N LEU A 202 32.92 -1.02 11.15
CA LEU A 202 33.41 -0.79 12.51
C LEU A 202 32.45 -1.35 13.58
N ARG A 203 31.14 -1.23 13.36
CA ARG A 203 30.13 -1.71 14.32
C ARG A 203 28.75 -1.80 13.67
N ASN A 204 28.09 -2.94 13.79
CA ASN A 204 26.73 -3.13 13.28
C ASN A 204 25.65 -2.47 14.15
N GLU A 205 24.73 -1.73 13.52
CA GLU A 205 23.45 -1.26 14.06
C GLU A 205 23.53 -0.52 15.39
N LEU A 206 24.26 0.61 15.46
CA LEU A 206 24.27 1.42 16.69
C LEU A 206 22.84 1.89 17.02
N ARG A 207 22.36 1.57 18.24
CA ARG A 207 20.94 1.68 18.61
C ARG A 207 20.71 1.73 20.12
N GLY A 208 19.46 1.82 20.54
CA GLY A 208 19.06 1.73 21.94
C GLY A 208 18.99 3.09 22.65
N PRO A 209 18.61 3.10 23.93
CA PRO A 209 18.23 4.32 24.66
C PRO A 209 19.41 5.24 25.03
N LYS A 210 20.65 4.72 25.03
CA LYS A 210 21.86 5.52 25.33
C LYS A 210 22.45 6.22 24.11
N GLN A 211 21.95 5.93 22.90
CA GLN A 211 22.52 6.45 21.67
C GLN A 211 22.54 7.98 21.66
N ASN A 212 23.68 8.56 21.31
CA ASN A 212 23.83 10.00 21.18
C ASN A 212 24.93 10.34 20.17
N VAL A 213 24.86 11.54 19.61
CA VAL A 213 25.74 11.97 18.52
C VAL A 213 27.17 12.23 19.02
N ASP A 214 27.35 12.76 20.22
CA ASP A 214 28.68 13.13 20.72
C ASP A 214 29.57 11.92 20.99
N ASP A 215 29.01 10.87 21.61
CA ASP A 215 29.71 9.60 21.77
C ASP A 215 29.94 8.89 20.44
N TRP A 216 29.01 9.00 19.49
CA TRP A 216 29.24 8.49 18.13
C TRP A 216 30.50 9.11 17.53
N TYR A 217 30.65 10.44 17.54
CA TYR A 217 31.88 11.08 17.03
C TYR A 217 33.11 10.63 17.82
N LYS A 218 33.03 10.69 19.16
CA LYS A 218 34.15 10.35 20.03
C LYS A 218 34.69 8.96 19.75
N TYR A 219 33.83 7.95 19.68
CA TYR A 219 34.27 6.56 19.58
C TYR A 219 34.43 6.10 18.13
N MET A 220 33.56 6.51 17.20
CA MET A 220 33.71 6.13 15.78
C MET A 220 34.97 6.74 15.17
N GLN A 221 35.34 7.98 15.52
CA GLN A 221 36.62 8.55 15.09
C GLN A 221 37.79 7.75 15.68
N ARG A 222 37.79 7.45 17.00
CA ARG A 222 38.85 6.64 17.63
C ARG A 222 38.97 5.24 17.00
N GLY A 223 37.85 4.58 16.73
CA GLY A 223 37.82 3.27 16.08
C GLY A 223 38.36 3.32 14.64
N ALA A 224 37.96 4.35 13.88
CA ALA A 224 38.45 4.55 12.53
C ALA A 224 39.97 4.79 12.48
N GLU A 225 40.49 5.68 13.34
CA GLU A 225 41.93 5.94 13.45
C GLU A 225 42.71 4.67 13.86
N ALA A 226 42.16 3.88 14.78
CA ALA A 226 42.78 2.65 15.24
C ALA A 226 42.88 1.59 14.12
N VAL A 227 41.80 1.41 13.34
CA VAL A 227 41.80 0.50 12.19
C VAL A 227 42.80 0.96 11.13
N HIS A 228 42.74 2.22 10.72
CA HIS A 228 43.64 2.76 9.69
C HIS A 228 45.11 2.70 10.11
N SER A 229 45.41 2.99 11.38
CA SER A 229 46.78 2.91 11.92
C SER A 229 47.32 1.47 11.92
N ALA A 230 46.46 0.49 12.24
CA ALA A 230 46.85 -0.92 12.21
C ALA A 230 47.01 -1.44 10.77
N ASN A 231 46.07 -1.08 9.89
CA ASN A 231 46.00 -1.54 8.51
C ASN A 231 45.46 -0.43 7.59
N ALA A 232 46.36 0.30 6.93
CA ALA A 232 46.02 1.40 6.03
C ALA A 232 45.48 0.94 4.66
N ASP A 233 45.57 -0.36 4.35
CA ASP A 233 45.17 -0.91 3.07
C ASP A 233 43.64 -1.04 2.96
N VAL A 234 42.93 -1.25 4.09
CA VAL A 234 41.48 -1.47 4.11
C VAL A 234 40.67 -0.17 4.08
N LEU A 235 39.48 -0.23 3.48
CA LEU A 235 38.43 0.76 3.65
C LEU A 235 37.92 0.75 5.09
N VAL A 236 37.63 1.93 5.65
CA VAL A 236 37.09 2.11 7.00
C VAL A 236 35.63 2.52 6.86
N ILE A 237 34.72 1.62 7.23
CA ILE A 237 33.28 1.76 7.00
C ILE A 237 32.57 2.13 8.31
N LEU A 238 31.95 3.32 8.34
CA LEU A 238 31.29 3.90 9.50
C LEU A 238 29.77 3.74 9.42
N SER A 239 29.19 3.09 10.42
CA SER A 239 27.76 2.89 10.58
C SER A 239 27.03 4.09 11.20
N GLY A 240 25.71 4.12 10.99
CA GLY A 240 24.81 5.18 11.45
C GLY A 240 24.22 4.94 12.83
N LEU A 241 23.27 5.79 13.21
CA LEU A 241 22.45 5.61 14.41
C LEU A 241 21.11 4.96 14.04
N SER A 242 20.37 4.55 15.06
CA SER A 242 19.01 3.99 14.93
C SER A 242 18.97 2.79 13.98
N PHE A 243 19.73 1.74 14.30
CA PHE A 243 19.85 0.53 13.48
C PHE A 243 20.41 0.86 12.08
N ASP A 244 21.42 1.73 12.02
CA ASP A 244 22.08 2.17 10.80
C ASP A 244 21.13 2.82 9.76
N THR A 245 20.00 3.37 10.22
CA THR A 245 19.04 4.05 9.33
C THR A 245 19.25 5.56 9.27
N ASP A 246 20.12 6.13 10.12
CA ASP A 246 20.28 7.59 10.25
C ASP A 246 21.74 8.05 10.34
N LEU A 247 22.16 8.83 9.33
CA LEU A 247 23.44 9.54 9.26
C LEU A 247 23.24 11.05 9.13
N SER A 248 22.01 11.55 9.35
CA SER A 248 21.64 12.95 9.06
C SER A 248 22.41 13.98 9.89
N PHE A 249 22.93 13.58 11.05
CA PHE A 249 23.76 14.43 11.90
C PHE A 249 25.09 14.82 11.23
N LEU A 250 25.61 14.00 10.30
CA LEU A 250 26.82 14.32 9.53
C LEU A 250 26.63 15.50 8.58
N ALA A 251 25.39 15.83 8.21
CA ALA A 251 25.10 17.03 7.41
C ALA A 251 25.42 18.33 8.17
N LYS A 252 25.34 18.29 9.51
CA LYS A 252 25.62 19.45 10.38
C LYS A 252 27.07 19.49 10.84
N ARG A 253 27.69 18.33 11.06
CA ARG A 253 29.05 18.18 11.56
C ARG A 253 29.76 17.07 10.76
N PRO A 254 30.62 17.37 9.78
CA PRO A 254 31.40 16.35 9.11
C PRO A 254 32.29 15.57 10.10
N VAL A 255 32.55 14.30 9.82
CA VAL A 255 33.55 13.53 10.59
C VAL A 255 34.95 14.03 10.22
N SER A 256 35.84 14.12 11.21
CA SER A 256 37.23 14.54 11.00
C SER A 256 38.17 13.36 11.27
N LEU A 257 38.92 12.93 10.26
CA LEU A 257 39.89 11.84 10.36
C LEU A 257 41.25 12.33 9.86
N THR A 258 42.34 11.76 10.39
CA THR A 258 43.71 12.11 10.00
C THR A 258 44.11 11.57 8.64
N PHE A 259 43.33 10.62 8.11
CA PHE A 259 43.51 10.00 6.81
C PHE A 259 42.39 10.37 5.84
N ALA A 260 42.66 10.23 4.54
CA ALA A 260 41.72 10.47 3.45
C ALA A 260 41.73 9.29 2.46
N GLY A 261 40.72 9.22 1.59
CA GLY A 261 40.66 8.21 0.54
C GLY A 261 40.39 6.78 1.02
N LYS A 262 39.88 6.60 2.25
CA LYS A 262 39.54 5.27 2.82
C LYS A 262 38.17 5.22 3.49
N THR A 263 37.52 6.35 3.70
CA THR A 263 36.27 6.45 4.46
C THR A 263 35.05 6.10 3.61
N VAL A 264 34.22 5.19 4.10
CA VAL A 264 32.92 4.82 3.54
C VAL A 264 31.87 4.92 4.65
N PHE A 265 30.64 5.28 4.32
CA PHE A 265 29.52 5.23 5.26
C PHE A 265 28.57 4.10 4.91
N GLU A 266 27.95 3.48 5.90
CA GLU A 266 26.99 2.40 5.67
C GLU A 266 25.61 2.64 6.27
N VAL A 267 24.59 2.07 5.63
CA VAL A 267 23.19 2.13 6.08
C VAL A 267 22.45 0.81 5.85
N HIS A 268 21.47 0.55 6.69
CA HIS A 268 20.55 -0.59 6.56
C HIS A 268 19.21 -0.11 6.02
N TRP A 269 18.62 -0.90 5.10
CA TRP A 269 17.34 -0.56 4.50
C TRP A 269 16.48 -1.81 4.27
N TYR A 270 15.45 -1.97 5.10
CA TYR A 270 14.48 -3.06 4.99
C TYR A 270 13.05 -2.54 4.82
N GLY A 271 12.15 -3.38 4.33
CA GLY A 271 10.73 -3.02 4.22
C GLY A 271 10.11 -2.71 5.58
N PHE A 272 10.51 -3.42 6.63
CA PHE A 272 10.04 -3.20 8.00
C PHE A 272 10.62 -1.94 8.67
N SER A 273 11.64 -1.30 8.11
CA SER A 273 12.17 -0.02 8.62
C SER A 273 11.09 1.07 8.64
N ASP A 274 10.08 0.96 7.78
CA ASP A 274 8.92 1.87 7.68
C ASP A 274 7.67 1.32 8.39
N GLY A 275 7.84 0.38 9.32
CA GLY A 275 6.74 -0.31 9.99
C GLY A 275 5.88 -1.11 9.00
N GLN A 276 4.56 -0.85 8.99
CA GLN A 276 3.61 -1.51 8.08
C GLN A 276 3.15 -0.59 6.93
N ALA A 277 3.92 0.47 6.64
CA ALA A 277 3.54 1.46 5.63
C ALA A 277 3.38 0.84 4.23
N TRP A 278 4.30 -0.05 3.81
CA TRP A 278 4.21 -0.69 2.49
C TRP A 278 3.00 -1.63 2.38
N LYS A 279 2.63 -2.30 3.47
CA LYS A 279 1.43 -3.15 3.54
C LYS A 279 0.12 -2.34 3.45
N ASN A 280 0.02 -1.26 4.23
CA ASN A 280 -1.24 -0.55 4.45
C ASN A 280 -1.44 0.69 3.57
N GLY A 281 -0.37 1.27 3.04
CA GLY A 281 -0.39 2.50 2.25
C GLY A 281 -0.39 2.26 0.74
N ASN A 282 -0.63 3.31 -0.03
CA ASN A 282 -0.43 3.30 -1.48
C ASN A 282 1.09 3.20 -1.78
N PRO A 283 1.55 2.19 -2.53
CA PRO A 283 2.99 1.97 -2.76
C PRO A 283 3.72 3.14 -3.43
N ASN A 284 3.05 3.94 -4.27
CA ASN A 284 3.66 5.11 -4.90
C ASN A 284 3.96 6.21 -3.87
N GLN A 285 2.99 6.51 -3.00
CA GLN A 285 3.14 7.51 -1.94
C GLN A 285 4.19 7.06 -0.91
N VAL A 286 4.12 5.80 -0.50
CA VAL A 286 5.10 5.21 0.43
C VAL A 286 6.49 5.28 -0.18
N CYS A 287 6.68 4.84 -1.44
CA CYS A 287 7.97 4.92 -2.10
C CYS A 287 8.49 6.35 -2.22
N GLY A 288 7.66 7.31 -2.63
CA GLY A 288 8.04 8.73 -2.68
C GLY A 288 8.48 9.27 -1.32
N GLN A 289 7.75 8.93 -0.25
CA GLN A 289 8.11 9.32 1.12
C GLN A 289 9.43 8.68 1.57
N VAL A 290 9.57 7.37 1.40
CA VAL A 290 10.73 6.60 1.87
C VAL A 290 11.99 6.99 1.09
N TYR A 291 11.90 7.13 -0.23
CA TYR A 291 13.00 7.62 -1.07
C TYR A 291 13.53 8.98 -0.59
N ASN A 292 12.63 9.93 -0.31
CA ASN A 292 13.01 11.25 0.19
C ASN A 292 13.60 11.18 1.61
N ASN A 293 13.10 10.26 2.45
CA ASN A 293 13.63 10.04 3.79
C ASN A 293 15.07 9.50 3.75
N VAL A 294 15.32 8.48 2.94
CA VAL A 294 16.67 7.92 2.71
C VAL A 294 17.61 8.99 2.17
N LYS A 295 17.16 9.77 1.17
CA LYS A 295 17.97 10.87 0.63
C LYS A 295 18.38 11.87 1.70
N ARG A 296 17.45 12.25 2.59
CA ARG A 296 17.71 13.18 3.70
C ARG A 296 18.60 12.56 4.79
N LYS A 297 18.42 11.29 5.11
CA LYS A 297 19.12 10.63 6.22
C LYS A 297 20.52 10.17 5.89
N SER A 298 20.80 9.82 4.64
CA SER A 298 22.10 9.26 4.24
C SER A 298 22.47 9.59 2.80
N GLY A 299 21.51 9.68 1.87
CA GLY A 299 21.81 9.91 0.45
C GLY A 299 22.55 11.23 0.18
N PHE A 300 22.43 12.24 1.05
CA PHE A 300 23.20 13.48 0.94
C PHE A 300 24.73 13.26 0.99
N LEU A 301 25.20 12.15 1.56
CA LEU A 301 26.62 11.81 1.60
C LEU A 301 27.19 11.56 0.21
N LEU A 302 26.38 11.01 -0.70
CA LEU A 302 26.73 10.85 -2.10
C LEU A 302 26.94 12.19 -2.79
N ASP A 303 26.10 13.18 -2.47
CA ASP A 303 26.22 14.55 -2.99
C ASP A 303 27.44 15.28 -2.39
N ASN A 304 27.80 14.95 -1.14
CA ASN A 304 29.01 15.45 -0.46
C ASN A 304 30.30 14.73 -0.88
N GLY A 305 30.23 13.80 -1.84
CA GLY A 305 31.41 13.10 -2.36
C GLY A 305 31.96 12.01 -1.44
N PHE A 306 31.10 11.32 -0.67
CA PHE A 306 31.45 10.12 0.08
C PHE A 306 30.73 8.88 -0.46
N PRO A 307 31.38 7.70 -0.52
CA PRO A 307 30.69 6.46 -0.85
C PRO A 307 29.67 6.09 0.23
N LEU A 308 28.51 5.59 -0.21
CA LEU A 308 27.44 5.08 0.64
C LEU A 308 27.21 3.60 0.31
N PHE A 309 27.40 2.74 1.31
CA PHE A 309 27.28 1.29 1.24
C PHE A 309 25.97 0.85 1.92
N VAL A 310 25.03 0.26 1.19
CA VAL A 310 23.85 -0.37 1.81
C VAL A 310 24.27 -1.74 2.33
N SER A 311 24.87 -1.77 3.51
CA SER A 311 25.48 -2.96 4.12
C SER A 311 24.47 -4.04 4.49
N GLU A 312 23.19 -3.70 4.61
CA GLU A 312 22.11 -4.68 4.74
C GLU A 312 20.81 -4.23 4.09
N PHE A 313 20.23 -5.13 3.30
CA PHE A 313 18.85 -5.11 2.84
C PHE A 313 18.44 -6.55 2.52
N GLY A 314 17.14 -6.83 2.53
CA GLY A 314 16.64 -8.17 2.21
C GLY A 314 15.13 -8.23 2.19
N VAL A 315 14.61 -9.37 1.73
CA VAL A 315 13.19 -9.69 1.69
C VAL A 315 12.93 -11.14 2.06
N ASP A 316 11.75 -11.45 2.56
CA ASP A 316 11.30 -12.83 2.72
C ASP A 316 11.05 -13.51 1.37
N HIS A 317 11.85 -14.54 1.05
CA HIS A 317 11.80 -15.24 -0.25
C HIS A 317 10.59 -16.14 -0.45
N ARG A 318 9.74 -16.34 0.57
CA ARG A 318 8.48 -17.08 0.45
C ARG A 318 7.41 -16.30 -0.30
N GLY A 319 7.61 -14.99 -0.48
CA GLY A 319 6.68 -14.11 -1.21
C GLY A 319 5.37 -13.81 -0.46
N THR A 320 5.23 -14.22 0.80
CA THR A 320 4.02 -13.96 1.62
C THR A 320 4.08 -12.63 2.38
N ASN A 321 5.26 -12.02 2.49
CA ASN A 321 5.44 -10.74 3.16
C ASN A 321 5.11 -9.57 2.21
N VAL A 322 3.89 -9.05 2.32
CA VAL A 322 3.40 -7.91 1.51
C VAL A 322 4.29 -6.67 1.64
N ASN A 323 4.87 -6.43 2.82
CA ASN A 323 5.67 -5.25 3.09
C ASN A 323 6.96 -5.31 2.26
N ASP A 324 7.69 -6.42 2.37
CA ASP A 324 8.94 -6.68 1.65
C ASP A 324 8.74 -6.71 0.13
N ASN A 325 7.70 -7.41 -0.33
CA ASN A 325 7.39 -7.52 -1.76
C ASN A 325 7.19 -6.17 -2.44
N ARG A 326 6.53 -5.22 -1.76
CA ARG A 326 6.26 -3.87 -2.28
C ARG A 326 7.48 -2.96 -2.14
N TYR A 327 8.18 -3.06 -1.02
CA TYR A 327 9.41 -2.31 -0.74
C TYR A 327 10.50 -2.57 -1.78
N LEU A 328 10.75 -3.83 -2.14
CA LEU A 328 11.87 -4.22 -2.99
C LEU A 328 11.90 -3.49 -4.33
N ASN A 329 10.74 -3.27 -4.95
CA ASN A 329 10.69 -2.55 -6.23
C ASN A 329 11.18 -1.10 -6.10
N CYS A 330 10.84 -0.43 -4.99
CA CYS A 330 11.31 0.93 -4.72
C CYS A 330 12.81 0.94 -4.41
N PHE A 331 13.28 -0.02 -3.59
CA PHE A 331 14.70 -0.20 -3.31
C PHE A 331 15.52 -0.40 -4.59
N MET A 332 15.11 -1.33 -5.45
CA MET A 332 15.79 -1.63 -6.71
C MET A 332 15.92 -0.38 -7.60
N ALA A 333 14.85 0.42 -7.69
CA ALA A 333 14.87 1.67 -8.44
C ALA A 333 15.85 2.69 -7.83
N ALA A 334 15.81 2.88 -6.52
CA ALA A 334 16.69 3.81 -5.82
C ALA A 334 18.16 3.37 -5.88
N ALA A 335 18.43 2.08 -5.71
CA ALA A 335 19.76 1.50 -5.75
C ALA A 335 20.38 1.60 -7.15
N ALA A 336 19.59 1.47 -8.21
CA ALA A 336 20.05 1.69 -9.59
C ALA A 336 20.29 3.18 -9.91
N GLU A 337 19.38 4.08 -9.50
CA GLU A 337 19.50 5.53 -9.74
C GLU A 337 20.71 6.12 -9.00
N PHE A 338 20.87 5.76 -7.73
CA PHE A 338 22.02 6.17 -6.93
C PHE A 338 23.26 5.35 -7.23
N ASP A 339 23.13 4.14 -7.78
CA ASP A 339 24.25 3.25 -8.04
C ASP A 339 25.11 3.01 -6.78
N VAL A 340 24.45 2.71 -5.67
CA VAL A 340 25.08 2.44 -4.36
C VAL A 340 25.72 1.06 -4.32
N ASP A 341 26.81 0.94 -3.58
CA ASP A 341 27.38 -0.35 -3.19
C ASP A 341 26.44 -1.05 -2.20
N PHE A 342 26.41 -2.39 -2.17
CA PHE A 342 25.45 -3.11 -1.30
C PHE A 342 25.97 -4.45 -0.78
N ALA A 343 25.39 -4.91 0.33
CA ALA A 343 25.45 -6.30 0.77
C ALA A 343 24.05 -6.84 1.07
N LEU A 344 23.65 -7.91 0.38
CA LEU A 344 22.35 -8.56 0.62
C LEU A 344 22.40 -9.34 1.94
N TRP A 345 21.40 -9.13 2.80
CA TRP A 345 21.12 -10.00 3.93
C TRP A 345 20.09 -11.07 3.49
N THR A 346 20.47 -12.34 3.30
CA THR A 346 21.77 -12.95 3.64
C THR A 346 22.12 -14.15 2.75
N LEU A 347 23.37 -14.64 2.81
CA LEU A 347 23.78 -15.89 2.16
C LEU A 347 23.14 -17.11 2.81
N VAL A 348 22.95 -17.03 4.13
CA VAL A 348 22.62 -18.14 5.03
C VAL A 348 21.29 -18.80 4.64
N GLY A 349 21.30 -20.12 4.42
CA GLY A 349 20.07 -20.90 4.20
C GLY A 349 19.49 -21.52 5.49
N SER A 350 20.35 -21.82 6.45
CA SER A 350 20.01 -22.34 7.79
C SER A 350 21.11 -22.02 8.79
N TYR A 351 20.75 -21.96 10.07
CA TYR A 351 21.67 -21.70 11.18
C TYR A 351 22.00 -22.96 11.97
N TYR A 352 23.23 -23.12 12.46
CA TYR A 352 23.58 -24.18 13.40
C TYR A 352 22.72 -24.12 14.65
N LEU A 353 22.63 -22.93 15.24
CA LEU A 353 21.81 -22.61 16.41
C LEU A 353 21.39 -21.15 16.33
N ARG A 354 20.08 -20.89 16.37
CA ARG A 354 19.55 -19.52 16.45
C ARG A 354 18.43 -19.49 17.48
N GLN A 355 18.60 -18.67 18.52
CA GLN A 355 17.62 -18.50 19.59
C GLN A 355 17.15 -19.84 20.21
N GLY A 356 18.09 -20.77 20.40
CA GLY A 356 17.82 -22.09 20.97
C GLY A 356 17.29 -23.14 19.99
N VAL A 357 17.09 -22.81 18.71
CA VAL A 357 16.62 -23.74 17.69
C VAL A 357 17.78 -24.18 16.79
N VAL A 358 18.02 -25.49 16.74
CA VAL A 358 19.02 -26.11 15.87
C VAL A 358 18.49 -26.19 14.45
N GLY A 359 19.30 -25.82 13.46
CA GLY A 359 18.92 -25.94 12.05
C GLY A 359 17.77 -25.01 11.65
N MET A 360 17.60 -23.86 12.32
CA MET A 360 16.53 -22.91 11.98
C MET A 360 16.72 -22.43 10.52
N GLU A 361 15.65 -22.52 9.72
CA GLU A 361 15.67 -22.05 8.33
C GLU A 361 15.69 -20.53 8.23
N GLU A 362 16.47 -19.98 7.29
CA GLU A 362 16.52 -18.56 6.98
C GLU A 362 15.80 -18.26 5.66
N TYR A 363 14.67 -17.54 5.76
CA TYR A 363 13.83 -17.21 4.61
C TYR A 363 14.26 -15.93 3.89
N TYR A 364 15.13 -15.12 4.48
CA TYR A 364 15.87 -14.03 3.80
C TYR A 364 17.11 -14.55 3.06
N GLY A 365 17.42 -15.84 3.22
CA GLY A 365 18.58 -16.51 2.66
C GLY A 365 18.50 -16.71 1.15
N ILE A 366 19.59 -16.40 0.43
CA ILE A 366 19.75 -16.78 -0.98
C ILE A 366 19.78 -18.30 -1.13
N LEU A 367 20.48 -19.00 -0.23
CA LEU A 367 20.59 -20.45 -0.29
C LEU A 367 19.39 -21.14 0.37
N ASN A 368 19.09 -22.35 -0.08
CA ASN A 368 18.11 -23.23 0.56
C ASN A 368 18.65 -23.81 1.87
N TRP A 369 17.78 -24.46 2.63
CA TRP A 369 18.08 -24.94 3.99
C TRP A 369 19.32 -25.85 4.09
N ASP A 370 19.54 -26.72 3.09
CA ASP A 370 20.67 -27.66 3.03
C ASP A 370 21.90 -27.10 2.30
N TRP A 371 21.86 -25.82 1.91
CA TRP A 371 22.94 -25.10 1.22
C TRP A 371 23.33 -25.69 -0.15
N SER A 372 22.48 -26.54 -0.75
CA SER A 372 22.78 -27.21 -2.02
C SER A 372 22.42 -26.38 -3.25
N ASP A 373 21.45 -25.46 -3.14
CA ASP A 373 20.96 -24.67 -4.26
C ASP A 373 20.45 -23.28 -3.84
N ILE A 374 20.13 -22.43 -4.82
CA ILE A 374 19.47 -21.14 -4.60
C ILE A 374 17.98 -21.33 -4.35
N ARG A 375 17.45 -20.58 -3.38
CA ARG A 375 16.04 -20.59 -3.01
C ARG A 375 15.15 -19.92 -4.06
N ASN A 376 15.63 -18.82 -4.66
CA ASN A 376 14.84 -18.00 -5.58
C ASN A 376 15.70 -17.41 -6.72
N SER A 377 15.70 -18.09 -7.86
CA SER A 377 16.46 -17.66 -9.05
C SER A 377 15.96 -16.35 -9.65
N SER A 378 14.66 -16.06 -9.53
CA SER A 378 14.08 -14.81 -10.01
C SER A 378 14.65 -13.60 -9.28
N LEU A 379 14.85 -13.69 -7.95
CA LEU A 379 15.47 -12.60 -7.19
C LEU A 379 16.92 -12.36 -7.63
N THR A 380 17.71 -13.41 -7.80
CA THR A 380 19.10 -13.30 -8.28
C THR A 380 19.15 -12.63 -9.66
N GLN A 381 18.25 -13.02 -10.57
CA GLN A 381 18.13 -12.36 -11.88
C GLN A 381 17.80 -10.89 -11.74
N ARG A 382 16.87 -10.53 -10.84
CA ARG A 382 16.49 -9.14 -10.59
C ARG A 382 17.65 -8.30 -10.07
N LEU A 383 18.48 -8.85 -9.19
CA LEU A 383 19.63 -8.17 -8.58
C LEU A 383 20.80 -7.96 -9.56
N SER A 384 20.87 -8.73 -10.65
CA SER A 384 22.00 -8.71 -11.58
C SER A 384 22.38 -7.33 -12.13
N VAL A 385 21.39 -6.46 -12.39
CA VAL A 385 21.62 -5.08 -12.84
C VAL A 385 22.43 -4.25 -11.83
N LEU A 386 22.25 -4.52 -10.53
CA LEU A 386 22.94 -3.80 -9.47
C LEU A 386 24.36 -4.35 -9.25
N GLN A 387 24.68 -5.57 -9.71
CA GLN A 387 25.99 -6.19 -9.47
C GLN A 387 27.12 -5.55 -10.29
N SER A 388 26.78 -4.83 -11.37
CA SER A 388 27.74 -4.11 -12.21
C SER A 388 27.69 -2.60 -11.95
N PRO A 389 28.82 -1.88 -12.07
CA PRO A 389 28.83 -0.43 -11.99
C PRO A 389 28.05 0.22 -13.15
N LEU A 390 27.07 1.08 -12.84
CA LEU A 390 26.29 1.83 -13.85
C LEU A 390 26.88 3.22 -14.17
N GLN A 391 27.63 3.80 -13.24
CA GLN A 391 28.19 5.15 -13.27
C GLN A 391 29.60 5.18 -12.65
N GLY A 392 30.34 6.27 -12.79
CA GLY A 392 31.65 6.46 -12.12
C GLY A 392 32.88 6.31 -13.03
N PRO A 393 34.08 6.53 -12.46
CA PRO A 393 35.34 6.56 -13.23
C PRO A 393 35.71 5.19 -13.79
N GLY A 394 36.43 5.18 -14.93
CA GLY A 394 36.90 3.94 -15.58
C GLY A 394 35.90 3.28 -16.53
N LEU A 395 34.62 3.66 -16.50
CA LEU A 395 33.63 3.10 -17.43
C LEU A 395 33.84 3.62 -18.86
N ALA A 396 34.07 2.69 -19.79
CA ALA A 396 34.37 2.95 -21.19
C ALA A 396 33.15 3.46 -21.99
N GLN A 397 32.62 4.64 -21.65
CA GLN A 397 31.73 5.41 -22.54
C GLN A 397 31.95 6.91 -22.36
N SER A 398 32.33 7.59 -23.44
CA SER A 398 32.74 8.99 -23.44
C SER A 398 31.64 10.00 -23.08
N ARG A 399 30.37 9.59 -22.85
CA ARG A 399 29.28 10.50 -22.43
C ARG A 399 28.17 9.77 -21.67
N MET A 400 27.82 10.25 -20.47
CA MET A 400 26.65 9.79 -19.69
C MET A 400 25.37 9.71 -20.52
N HIS A 401 24.54 8.72 -20.22
CA HIS A 401 23.24 8.48 -20.85
C HIS A 401 22.27 7.86 -19.83
N LYS A 402 21.00 7.76 -20.19
CA LYS A 402 19.98 7.10 -19.38
C LYS A 402 19.71 5.69 -19.90
N ILE A 403 19.34 4.80 -19.00
CA ILE A 403 18.70 3.52 -19.29
C ILE A 403 17.25 3.60 -18.79
N ILE A 404 16.35 2.84 -19.40
CA ILE A 404 14.97 2.73 -18.92
C ILE A 404 14.86 1.40 -18.18
N PHE A 405 14.96 1.47 -16.85
CA PHE A 405 15.02 0.32 -15.96
C PHE A 405 13.64 -0.04 -15.41
N HIS A 406 13.31 -1.34 -15.39
CA HIS A 406 12.07 -1.86 -14.85
C HIS A 406 12.33 -2.64 -13.53
N PRO A 407 12.07 -2.05 -12.35
CA PRO A 407 12.53 -2.58 -11.06
C PRO A 407 11.94 -3.94 -10.64
N ALA A 408 10.73 -4.26 -11.11
CA ALA A 408 10.07 -5.52 -10.79
C ALA A 408 10.68 -6.72 -11.54
N THR A 409 11.25 -6.51 -12.72
CA THR A 409 11.89 -7.56 -13.52
C THR A 409 13.42 -7.54 -13.41
N GLY A 410 14.01 -6.40 -13.01
CA GLY A 410 15.46 -6.21 -13.03
C GLY A 410 16.05 -6.04 -14.44
N LEU A 411 15.19 -5.80 -15.43
CA LEU A 411 15.57 -5.69 -16.84
C LEU A 411 15.41 -4.24 -17.33
N CYS A 412 16.06 -3.93 -18.45
CA CYS A 412 15.98 -2.62 -19.09
C CYS A 412 15.43 -2.72 -20.50
N VAL A 413 14.85 -1.62 -20.99
CA VAL A 413 14.40 -1.51 -22.39
C VAL A 413 15.60 -1.64 -23.33
N LEU A 414 15.56 -2.65 -24.21
CA LEU A 414 16.62 -2.96 -25.15
C LEU A 414 16.65 -2.00 -26.35
N LYS A 415 17.81 -1.95 -27.00
CA LYS A 415 17.97 -1.29 -28.30
C LYS A 415 17.15 -2.05 -29.36
N VAL A 416 16.18 -1.39 -29.97
CA VAL A 416 15.31 -2.01 -30.99
C VAL A 416 15.90 -1.81 -32.39
N GLY A 417 15.78 -2.82 -33.25
CA GLY A 417 15.89 -2.64 -34.71
C GLY A 417 14.70 -1.88 -35.28
N PHE A 418 14.77 -1.48 -36.56
CA PHE A 418 13.84 -0.55 -37.22
C PHE A 418 12.33 -0.89 -37.16
N ILE A 419 11.92 -2.14 -36.87
CA ILE A 419 10.53 -2.61 -37.06
C ILE A 419 10.06 -3.59 -35.94
N GLY A 420 10.70 -3.57 -34.77
CA GLY A 420 10.39 -4.53 -33.68
C GLY A 420 9.64 -3.90 -32.49
N PRO A 421 8.94 -4.71 -31.66
CA PRO A 421 8.43 -4.25 -30.37
C PRO A 421 9.57 -3.90 -29.41
N LEU A 422 9.41 -2.84 -28.62
CA LEU A 422 10.29 -2.57 -27.47
C LEU A 422 10.19 -3.74 -26.49
N LYS A 423 11.32 -4.32 -26.11
CA LYS A 423 11.38 -5.43 -25.14
C LYS A 423 12.31 -5.10 -23.99
N LEU A 424 12.06 -5.71 -22.83
CA LEU A 424 12.99 -5.74 -21.73
C LEU A 424 14.00 -6.87 -21.92
N GLY A 425 15.24 -6.62 -21.48
CA GLY A 425 16.30 -7.61 -21.40
C GLY A 425 17.47 -7.11 -20.56
N PRO A 426 18.63 -7.80 -20.62
CA PRO A 426 19.79 -7.43 -19.81
C PRO A 426 20.19 -5.96 -20.04
N CYS A 427 20.38 -5.21 -18.94
CA CYS A 427 20.68 -3.78 -19.03
C CYS A 427 22.01 -3.46 -19.72
N SER A 428 22.96 -4.41 -19.75
CA SER A 428 24.19 -4.32 -20.53
C SER A 428 23.96 -4.24 -22.05
N GLN A 429 22.78 -4.64 -22.52
CA GLN A 429 22.35 -4.57 -23.93
C GLN A 429 21.37 -3.40 -24.17
N SER A 430 21.08 -2.59 -23.15
CA SER A 430 20.18 -1.44 -23.30
C SER A 430 20.78 -0.38 -24.22
N GLY A 431 19.94 0.29 -24.99
CA GLY A 431 20.34 1.45 -25.78
C GLY A 431 20.68 2.64 -24.88
N ALA A 432 21.51 3.56 -25.37
CA ALA A 432 21.74 4.83 -24.69
C ALA A 432 20.54 5.75 -24.91
N TRP A 433 19.75 6.04 -23.88
CA TRP A 433 18.58 6.93 -23.98
C TRP A 433 18.90 8.35 -23.48
N THR A 434 18.11 9.32 -23.94
CA THR A 434 18.04 10.66 -23.37
C THR A 434 16.59 11.02 -23.07
N TYR A 435 16.38 11.74 -21.97
CA TYR A 435 15.09 12.31 -21.59
C TYR A 435 15.21 13.83 -21.66
N SER A 436 14.56 14.44 -22.66
CA SER A 436 14.70 15.87 -22.94
C SER A 436 13.87 16.73 -21.98
N THR A 437 14.15 18.04 -21.94
CA THR A 437 13.33 19.03 -21.22
C THR A 437 11.90 19.12 -21.76
N ARG A 438 11.67 18.68 -23.01
CA ARG A 438 10.34 18.49 -23.61
C ARG A 438 9.69 17.15 -23.26
N LYS A 439 10.26 16.42 -22.30
CA LYS A 439 9.75 15.14 -21.79
C LYS A 439 9.71 14.02 -22.82
N VAL A 440 10.62 14.03 -23.78
CA VAL A 440 10.70 13.00 -24.82
C VAL A 440 11.83 12.03 -24.52
N LEU A 441 11.53 10.73 -24.53
CA LEU A 441 12.48 9.63 -24.44
C LEU A 441 13.02 9.29 -25.83
N THR A 442 14.27 9.66 -26.12
CA THR A 442 14.91 9.44 -27.42
C THR A 442 16.13 8.53 -27.31
N LEU A 443 16.36 7.70 -28.31
CA LEU A 443 17.57 6.89 -28.41
C LEU A 443 18.72 7.78 -28.91
N LYS A 444 19.74 7.94 -28.06
CA LYS A 444 20.88 8.84 -28.25
C LYS A 444 21.60 8.55 -29.57
N GLY A 445 21.87 9.61 -30.34
CA GLY A 445 22.49 9.51 -31.66
C GLY A 445 21.54 9.12 -32.79
N THR A 446 20.23 9.06 -32.53
CA THR A 446 19.20 8.78 -33.53
C THR A 446 18.03 9.77 -33.41
N TYR A 447 17.10 9.72 -34.37
CA TYR A 447 15.84 10.48 -34.33
C TYR A 447 14.70 9.69 -33.68
N PHE A 448 14.98 8.53 -33.10
CA PHE A 448 13.96 7.63 -32.59
C PHE A 448 13.52 8.01 -31.18
N CYS A 449 12.22 8.06 -30.95
CA CYS A 449 11.59 8.22 -29.64
C CYS A 449 10.52 7.18 -29.36
N ILE A 450 10.23 6.96 -28.08
CA ILE A 450 9.13 6.11 -27.64
C ILE A 450 7.81 6.86 -27.84
N GLN A 451 6.84 6.19 -28.46
CA GLN A 451 5.50 6.71 -28.73
C GLN A 451 4.43 5.80 -28.13
N ALA A 452 3.35 6.42 -27.67
CA ALA A 452 2.14 5.76 -27.19
C ALA A 452 1.11 5.68 -28.34
N ASP A 453 0.97 4.51 -28.95
CA ASP A 453 0.03 4.34 -30.06
C ASP A 453 -1.42 4.23 -29.58
N GLY A 454 -1.66 3.60 -28.43
CA GLY A 454 -3.01 3.39 -27.89
C GLY A 454 -3.00 2.65 -26.56
N LEU A 455 -4.14 2.63 -25.87
CA LEU A 455 -4.32 1.83 -24.66
C LEU A 455 -4.24 0.32 -24.98
N ASN A 456 -3.53 -0.44 -24.14
CA ASN A 456 -3.25 -1.87 -24.26
C ASN A 456 -2.48 -2.29 -25.52
N LYS A 457 -1.78 -1.34 -26.16
CA LYS A 457 -0.93 -1.55 -27.33
C LYS A 457 0.55 -1.61 -26.94
N GLN A 458 1.38 -2.10 -27.86
CA GLN A 458 2.82 -2.03 -27.70
C GLN A 458 3.27 -0.58 -27.80
N ALA A 459 4.25 -0.19 -26.99
CA ALA A 459 4.91 1.10 -27.17
C ALA A 459 5.73 1.02 -28.46
N ALA A 460 5.54 1.99 -29.36
CA ALA A 460 6.22 2.03 -30.65
C ALA A 460 7.48 2.90 -30.57
N VAL A 461 8.39 2.68 -31.52
CA VAL A 461 9.51 3.58 -31.78
C VAL A 461 9.18 4.37 -33.04
N GLY A 462 9.09 5.69 -32.91
CA GLY A 462 8.80 6.59 -34.03
C GLY A 462 9.86 7.66 -34.22
N ILE A 463 9.75 8.40 -35.33
CA ILE A 463 10.64 9.54 -35.67
C ILE A 463 9.97 10.90 -35.43
N LEU A 464 8.64 10.92 -35.22
CA LEU A 464 7.86 12.13 -35.00
C LEU A 464 7.82 12.47 -33.51
N CYS A 465 8.92 13.01 -32.99
CA CYS A 465 9.12 13.24 -31.56
C CYS A 465 8.58 14.58 -31.03
N THR A 466 7.61 15.16 -31.75
CA THR A 466 6.99 16.45 -31.42
C THR A 466 5.50 16.33 -31.10
N THR A 467 4.92 15.14 -31.27
CA THR A 467 3.50 14.86 -31.01
C THR A 467 3.26 14.55 -29.54
N ARG A 468 2.02 14.76 -29.06
CA ARG A 468 1.65 14.52 -27.65
C ARG A 468 1.92 13.08 -27.20
N ASN A 469 1.76 12.11 -28.10
CA ASN A 469 2.01 10.69 -27.81
C ASN A 469 3.48 10.31 -27.67
N SER A 470 4.41 11.23 -27.94
CA SER A 470 5.85 11.07 -27.69
C SER A 470 6.33 11.77 -26.42
N GLN A 471 5.44 12.47 -25.71
CA GLN A 471 5.73 13.18 -24.46
C GLN A 471 5.36 12.30 -23.27
N TRP A 472 6.33 12.05 -22.39
CA TRP A 472 6.24 11.13 -21.26
C TRP A 472 6.42 11.88 -19.93
N ASP A 473 5.33 12.21 -19.26
CA ASP A 473 5.28 12.83 -17.94
C ASP A 473 5.63 11.84 -16.82
N VAL A 474 6.38 12.30 -15.82
CA VAL A 474 6.60 11.56 -14.57
C VAL A 474 5.53 11.97 -13.57
N VAL A 475 4.55 11.10 -13.30
CA VAL A 475 3.26 11.50 -12.66
C VAL A 475 2.98 10.95 -11.26
N SER A 476 3.82 10.05 -10.74
CA SER A 476 3.64 9.47 -9.39
C SER A 476 4.61 10.05 -8.36
N ASP A 477 4.24 10.01 -7.07
CA ASP A 477 5.13 10.37 -5.95
C ASP A 477 6.43 9.57 -5.94
N SER A 478 6.37 8.30 -6.37
CA SER A 478 7.52 7.42 -6.56
C SER A 478 8.41 7.82 -7.74
N LYS A 479 7.90 8.64 -8.67
CA LYS A 479 8.52 9.00 -9.94
C LYS A 479 8.76 7.83 -10.90
N LEU A 480 8.08 6.71 -10.68
CA LEU A 480 8.22 5.48 -11.49
C LEU A 480 7.16 5.35 -12.59
N HIS A 481 6.14 6.23 -12.63
CA HIS A 481 5.13 6.22 -13.69
C HIS A 481 5.50 7.21 -14.79
N LEU A 482 5.73 6.70 -15.99
CA LEU A 482 5.90 7.48 -17.22
C LEU A 482 4.57 7.47 -17.99
N GLN A 483 3.83 8.57 -17.92
CA GLN A 483 2.53 8.75 -18.58
C GLN A 483 2.68 9.49 -19.91
N SER A 484 1.96 9.08 -20.94
CA SER A 484 1.82 9.80 -22.21
C SER A 484 0.35 9.91 -22.59
N LYS A 485 0.05 10.83 -23.53
CA LYS A 485 -1.27 10.98 -24.14
C LYS A 485 -1.27 10.40 -25.55
N THR A 486 -2.07 9.38 -25.79
CA THR A 486 -2.26 8.81 -27.13
C THR A 486 -2.87 9.84 -28.10
N MET A 487 -2.87 9.56 -29.40
CA MET A 487 -3.35 10.51 -30.42
C MET A 487 -4.85 10.87 -30.26
N ASP A 488 -5.65 9.99 -29.66
CA ASP A 488 -7.06 10.21 -29.32
C ASP A 488 -7.27 10.95 -27.98
N GLY A 489 -6.19 11.28 -27.26
CA GLY A 489 -6.22 12.01 -25.99
C GLY A 489 -6.25 11.15 -24.72
N THR A 490 -6.23 9.83 -24.84
CA THR A 490 -6.23 8.90 -23.69
C THR A 490 -4.90 8.93 -22.93
N ASP A 491 -4.97 8.99 -21.60
CA ASP A 491 -3.79 8.91 -20.73
C ASP A 491 -3.37 7.44 -20.55
N VAL A 492 -2.10 7.13 -20.85
CA VAL A 492 -1.52 5.78 -20.72
C VAL A 492 -0.17 5.85 -20.01
N CYS A 493 0.21 4.81 -19.27
CA CYS A 493 1.54 4.67 -18.69
C CYS A 493 2.34 3.57 -19.38
N LEU A 494 3.66 3.74 -19.46
CA LEU A 494 4.56 2.65 -19.84
C LEU A 494 4.44 1.51 -18.83
N ASP A 495 4.30 0.31 -19.36
CA ASP A 495 4.15 -0.93 -18.62
C ASP A 495 4.83 -2.07 -19.38
N VAL A 496 4.86 -3.27 -18.80
CA VAL A 496 5.41 -4.47 -19.44
C VAL A 496 4.43 -5.64 -19.34
N ASP A 497 4.28 -6.40 -20.43
CA ASP A 497 3.50 -7.63 -20.42
C ASP A 497 4.32 -8.85 -19.95
N SER A 498 3.66 -10.00 -19.83
CA SER A 498 4.28 -11.27 -19.39
C SER A 498 5.39 -11.79 -20.32
N SER A 499 5.48 -11.27 -21.56
CA SER A 499 6.52 -11.61 -22.53
C SER A 499 7.71 -10.67 -22.49
N ASN A 500 7.78 -9.79 -21.47
CA ASN A 500 8.73 -8.68 -21.38
C ASN A 500 8.63 -7.67 -22.53
N THR A 501 7.47 -7.57 -23.19
CA THR A 501 7.25 -6.54 -24.21
C THR A 501 6.73 -5.26 -23.55
N VAL A 502 7.30 -4.12 -23.95
CA VAL A 502 6.92 -2.81 -23.42
C VAL A 502 5.63 -2.37 -24.09
N VAL A 503 4.64 -2.06 -23.25
CA VAL A 503 3.26 -1.74 -23.65
C VAL A 503 2.81 -0.45 -22.99
N THR A 504 1.66 0.06 -23.42
CA THR A 504 1.00 1.24 -22.86
C THR A 504 -0.34 0.87 -22.25
N ASN A 505 -0.42 0.89 -20.93
CA ASN A 505 -1.61 0.49 -20.17
C ASN A 505 -2.19 1.66 -19.38
N SER A 506 -3.33 1.45 -18.71
CA SER A 506 -3.85 2.44 -17.76
C SER A 506 -2.85 2.66 -16.62
N CYS A 507 -2.70 3.90 -16.18
CA CYS A 507 -1.81 4.22 -15.08
C CYS A 507 -2.36 3.68 -13.75
N ASN A 508 -1.61 2.81 -13.09
CA ASN A 508 -2.04 2.14 -11.86
C ASN A 508 -1.67 2.94 -10.62
N CYS A 509 -2.55 2.96 -9.63
CA CYS A 509 -2.26 3.43 -8.27
C CYS A 509 -1.67 4.86 -8.20
N LEU A 510 -1.85 5.70 -9.22
CA LEU A 510 -1.64 7.14 -9.10
C LEU A 510 -2.57 7.65 -7.99
N SER A 511 -2.09 8.57 -7.15
CA SER A 511 -2.88 9.11 -6.05
C SER A 511 -4.30 9.39 -6.53
N ARG A 512 -5.32 8.83 -5.84
CA ARG A 512 -6.74 9.06 -6.16
C ARG A 512 -6.89 10.52 -6.56
N ASP A 513 -7.35 10.78 -7.78
CA ASP A 513 -7.52 12.14 -8.31
C ASP A 513 -8.15 12.99 -7.21
N ILE A 514 -7.36 13.90 -6.63
CA ILE A 514 -7.88 14.80 -5.61
C ILE A 514 -8.87 15.67 -6.38
N PRO A 515 -10.17 15.65 -6.05
CA PRO A 515 -11.15 16.43 -6.78
C PRO A 515 -10.74 17.90 -6.79
N ALA A 516 -10.88 18.58 -7.93
CA ALA A 516 -10.73 20.03 -7.96
C ALA A 516 -11.90 20.67 -7.19
N LEU A 517 -11.60 21.45 -6.14
CA LEU A 517 -12.58 22.05 -5.23
C LEU A 517 -12.72 23.55 -5.52
N PRO A 518 -13.94 24.12 -5.46
CA PRO A 518 -15.12 23.56 -4.80
C PRO A 518 -15.98 22.62 -5.65
N LEU A 519 -16.75 21.78 -4.98
CA LEU A 519 -17.72 20.89 -5.63
C LEU A 519 -18.97 21.67 -6.07
N SER A 520 -19.62 21.17 -7.12
CA SER A 520 -20.91 21.66 -7.61
C SER A 520 -21.81 20.48 -7.99
N THR A 521 -23.04 20.75 -8.41
CA THR A 521 -23.98 19.75 -8.89
C THR A 521 -24.29 19.97 -10.37
N HIS A 522 -24.26 18.89 -11.14
CA HIS A 522 -24.63 18.89 -12.55
C HIS A 522 -25.45 17.64 -12.85
N THR A 523 -26.72 17.83 -13.22
CA THR A 523 -27.73 16.76 -13.23
C THR A 523 -27.76 16.04 -11.87
N ARG A 524 -27.94 14.73 -11.85
CA ARG A 524 -27.96 13.91 -10.63
C ARG A 524 -26.59 13.66 -9.98
N TRP A 525 -25.54 14.35 -10.41
CA TRP A 525 -24.16 14.10 -9.97
C TRP A 525 -23.57 15.29 -9.22
N ILE A 526 -22.76 14.97 -8.22
CA ILE A 526 -21.79 15.89 -7.64
C ILE A 526 -20.55 15.87 -8.54
N VAL A 527 -20.04 17.05 -8.89
CA VAL A 527 -18.90 17.21 -9.80
C VAL A 527 -17.85 18.17 -9.22
N ASP A 528 -16.61 17.96 -9.62
CA ASP A 528 -15.48 18.85 -9.33
C ASP A 528 -15.49 20.10 -10.21
N GLU A 529 -14.55 21.03 -10.02
CA GLU A 529 -14.43 22.25 -10.85
C GLU A 529 -14.24 21.95 -12.35
N ASN A 530 -13.76 20.75 -12.70
CA ASN A 530 -13.56 20.32 -14.08
C ASN A 530 -14.79 19.62 -14.67
N GLY A 531 -15.90 19.53 -13.93
CA GLY A 531 -17.11 18.82 -14.35
C GLY A 531 -17.01 17.29 -14.28
N ARG A 532 -15.98 16.74 -13.63
CA ARG A 532 -15.83 15.30 -13.42
C ARG A 532 -16.65 14.88 -12.22
N ARG A 533 -17.31 13.72 -12.30
CA ARG A 533 -18.08 13.20 -11.18
C ARG A 533 -17.17 12.92 -9.98
N VAL A 534 -17.62 13.36 -8.82
CA VAL A 534 -17.01 13.08 -7.52
C VAL A 534 -17.98 12.23 -6.71
N LYS A 535 -17.56 11.00 -6.36
CA LYS A 535 -18.28 10.17 -5.40
C LYS A 535 -18.00 10.66 -3.98
N LEU A 536 -19.03 11.01 -3.21
CA LEU A 536 -18.88 11.14 -1.77
C LEU A 536 -18.99 9.75 -1.14
N ALA A 537 -17.84 9.15 -0.84
CA ALA A 537 -17.72 7.90 -0.09
C ALA A 537 -17.29 8.23 1.33
N CYS A 538 -18.26 8.61 2.14
CA CYS A 538 -18.04 9.17 3.46
C CYS A 538 -18.16 8.14 4.58
N VAL A 539 -17.64 8.51 5.74
CA VAL A 539 -17.99 7.89 7.03
C VAL A 539 -18.49 8.97 7.98
N ASN A 540 -19.48 8.65 8.82
CA ASN A 540 -19.94 9.56 9.87
C ASN A 540 -18.97 9.55 11.05
N TRP A 541 -18.51 10.74 11.48
CA TRP A 541 -17.69 10.90 12.69
C TRP A 541 -18.42 11.77 13.70
N VAL A 542 -18.68 11.18 14.87
CA VAL A 542 -19.44 11.81 15.94
C VAL A 542 -18.56 12.84 16.66
N SER A 543 -19.05 14.08 16.77
CA SER A 543 -18.42 15.19 17.52
C SER A 543 -19.45 16.11 18.20
N HIS A 544 -20.74 15.71 18.21
CA HIS A 544 -21.85 16.52 18.73
C HIS A 544 -22.34 16.12 20.14
N LEU A 545 -21.77 15.06 20.74
CA LEU A 545 -22.16 14.59 22.08
C LEU A 545 -21.73 15.58 23.17
N ASP A 546 -22.02 15.26 24.42
CA ASP A 546 -21.82 16.15 25.59
C ASP A 546 -20.41 16.73 25.70
N THR A 547 -19.38 16.00 25.24
CA THR A 547 -17.99 16.45 25.22
C THR A 547 -17.70 17.54 24.18
N VAL A 548 -18.49 17.59 23.10
CA VAL A 548 -18.31 18.45 21.91
C VAL A 548 -16.90 18.32 21.32
N LEU A 549 -16.36 17.10 21.35
CA LEU A 549 -15.09 16.73 20.73
C LEU A 549 -15.32 15.47 19.89
N ALA A 550 -14.63 15.38 18.75
CA ALA A 550 -14.68 14.17 17.93
C ALA A 550 -14.27 12.94 18.75
N GLU A 551 -15.01 11.85 18.62
CA GLU A 551 -14.76 10.62 19.37
C GLU A 551 -13.40 10.00 19.01
N GLY A 552 -12.76 9.30 19.96
CA GLY A 552 -11.54 8.51 19.74
C GLY A 552 -10.21 9.22 19.96
N LEU A 553 -10.17 10.55 20.08
CA LEU A 553 -8.94 11.32 20.27
C LEU A 553 -8.22 11.03 21.60
N SER A 554 -8.86 10.42 22.60
CA SER A 554 -8.14 9.97 23.81
C SER A 554 -7.42 8.64 23.61
N LYS A 555 -7.71 7.92 22.52
CA LYS A 555 -7.18 6.58 22.21
C LYS A 555 -6.14 6.60 21.11
N GLN A 556 -6.29 7.49 20.12
CA GLN A 556 -5.39 7.59 18.96
C GLN A 556 -5.11 9.04 18.58
N PRO A 557 -3.92 9.34 18.03
CA PRO A 557 -3.64 10.66 17.44
C PRO A 557 -4.63 10.99 16.31
N VAL A 558 -5.11 12.24 16.25
CA VAL A 558 -6.08 12.68 15.22
C VAL A 558 -5.57 12.39 13.80
N ASN A 559 -4.26 12.59 13.56
CA ASN A 559 -3.63 12.30 12.27
C ASN A 559 -3.63 10.80 11.93
N ALA A 560 -3.54 9.92 12.93
CA ALA A 560 -3.61 8.48 12.71
C ALA A 560 -5.05 8.07 12.34
N ILE A 561 -6.05 8.65 12.99
CA ILE A 561 -7.47 8.43 12.66
C ILE A 561 -7.78 8.92 11.24
N THR A 562 -7.35 10.14 10.87
CA THR A 562 -7.61 10.70 9.53
C THR A 562 -6.91 9.91 8.42
N LYS A 563 -5.69 9.42 8.65
CA LYS A 563 -5.02 8.48 7.72
C LYS A 563 -5.76 7.14 7.64
N ARG A 564 -6.27 6.64 8.77
CA ARG A 564 -7.04 5.39 8.79
C ARG A 564 -8.26 5.50 7.87
N ILE A 565 -9.01 6.60 7.94
CA ILE A 565 -10.17 6.86 7.07
C ILE A 565 -9.80 6.69 5.59
N THR A 566 -8.69 7.31 5.15
CA THR A 566 -8.20 7.14 3.76
C THR A 566 -7.78 5.72 3.43
N SER A 567 -7.11 5.02 4.36
CA SER A 567 -6.66 3.62 4.15
C SER A 567 -7.82 2.64 4.03
N LEU A 568 -8.98 2.97 4.60
CA LEU A 568 -10.22 2.21 4.49
C LEU A 568 -11.01 2.51 3.22
N GLY A 569 -10.48 3.41 2.38
CA GLY A 569 -11.05 3.75 1.08
C GLY A 569 -12.10 4.86 1.11
N PHE A 570 -12.41 5.47 2.26
CA PHE A 570 -13.24 6.67 2.33
C PHE A 570 -12.48 7.90 1.83
N ASN A 571 -13.20 8.85 1.23
CA ASN A 571 -12.64 10.13 0.77
C ASN A 571 -13.28 11.34 1.46
N CYS A 572 -14.28 11.12 2.31
CA CYS A 572 -14.92 12.18 3.07
C CYS A 572 -15.36 11.75 4.46
N VAL A 573 -15.65 12.73 5.30
CA VAL A 573 -16.27 12.57 6.62
C VAL A 573 -17.49 13.46 6.71
N ARG A 574 -18.63 12.89 7.13
CA ARG A 574 -19.76 13.67 7.64
C ARG A 574 -19.51 13.91 9.13
N LEU A 575 -19.07 15.12 9.46
CA LEU A 575 -18.62 15.50 10.80
C LEU A 575 -19.77 16.22 11.52
N THR A 576 -20.30 15.56 12.53
CA THR A 576 -21.48 16.03 13.26
C THR A 576 -21.12 17.14 14.25
N TRP A 577 -21.99 18.14 14.42
CA TRP A 577 -21.82 19.22 15.39
C TRP A 577 -23.16 19.67 16.01
N PRO A 578 -23.19 20.16 17.27
CA PRO A 578 -24.40 20.65 17.90
C PRO A 578 -24.57 22.16 17.65
N LEU A 579 -25.80 22.65 17.43
CA LEU A 579 -26.10 24.06 17.12
C LEU A 579 -25.46 25.03 18.12
N SER A 580 -25.54 24.68 19.40
CA SER A 580 -24.98 25.44 20.51
C SER A 580 -23.47 25.69 20.40
N LEU A 581 -22.71 24.86 19.69
CA LEU A 581 -21.29 25.13 19.40
C LEU A 581 -21.11 26.42 18.57
N ALA A 582 -22.08 26.76 17.70
CA ALA A 582 -22.06 27.97 16.89
C ALA A 582 -22.84 29.14 17.53
N THR A 583 -23.81 28.87 18.40
CA THR A 583 -24.72 29.91 18.93
C THR A 583 -24.44 30.31 20.38
N ASN A 584 -23.84 29.45 21.20
CA ASN A 584 -23.52 29.72 22.60
C ASN A 584 -22.02 30.00 22.76
N SER A 585 -21.65 31.28 22.91
CA SER A 585 -20.25 31.70 23.05
C SER A 585 -19.56 31.11 24.28
N THR A 586 -20.29 30.94 25.38
CA THR A 586 -19.73 30.33 26.60
C THR A 586 -19.33 28.88 26.34
N LEU A 587 -20.19 28.10 25.68
CA LEU A 587 -19.86 26.72 25.32
C LEU A 587 -18.72 26.66 24.31
N ALA A 588 -18.72 27.52 23.29
CA ALA A 588 -17.68 27.51 22.26
C ALA A 588 -16.27 27.78 22.81
N GLU A 589 -16.17 28.61 23.85
CA GLU A 589 -14.91 29.09 24.43
C GLU A 589 -14.38 28.26 25.61
N ILE A 590 -15.18 27.40 26.25
CA ILE A 590 -14.60 26.48 27.23
C ILE A 590 -13.61 25.53 26.55
N THR A 591 -12.56 25.19 27.26
CA THR A 591 -11.53 24.27 26.77
C THR A 591 -12.03 22.82 26.77
N VAL A 592 -11.41 21.99 25.94
CA VAL A 592 -11.60 20.53 25.97
C VAL A 592 -11.38 20.00 27.40
N ARG A 593 -10.35 20.49 28.11
CA ARG A 593 -10.10 20.14 29.51
C ARG A 593 -11.29 20.42 30.41
N GLN A 594 -11.84 21.63 30.35
CA GLN A 594 -12.97 22.05 31.18
C GLN A 594 -14.23 21.24 30.88
N SER A 595 -14.52 20.99 29.60
CA SER A 595 -15.62 20.12 29.16
C SER A 595 -15.50 18.73 29.78
N PHE A 596 -14.32 18.10 29.65
CA PHE A 596 -14.10 16.73 30.14
C PHE A 596 -14.07 16.65 31.69
N GLN A 597 -13.55 17.68 32.38
CA GLN A 597 -13.59 17.76 33.84
C GLN A 597 -15.02 17.88 34.36
N GLY A 598 -15.85 18.73 33.73
CA GLY A 598 -17.26 18.88 34.07
C GLY A 598 -18.08 17.60 33.92
N LEU A 599 -17.61 16.68 33.08
CA LEU A 599 -18.22 15.36 32.83
C LEU A 599 -17.55 14.21 33.61
N GLY A 600 -16.54 14.49 34.45
CA GLY A 600 -15.83 13.46 35.22
C GLY A 600 -14.91 12.54 34.40
N LEU A 601 -14.51 12.94 33.19
CA LEU A 601 -13.78 12.11 32.23
C LEU A 601 -12.24 12.20 32.38
N LEU A 602 -11.73 12.11 33.62
CA LEU A 602 -10.30 12.30 33.91
C LEU A 602 -9.38 11.33 33.14
N GLY A 603 -9.77 10.07 33.01
CA GLY A 603 -9.01 9.07 32.24
C GLY A 603 -8.90 9.43 30.75
N SER A 604 -9.94 10.04 30.17
CA SER A 604 -9.92 10.49 28.78
C SER A 604 -9.04 11.73 28.60
N ILE A 605 -8.93 12.61 29.61
CA ILE A 605 -7.98 13.73 29.59
C ILE A 605 -6.54 13.21 29.51
N SER A 606 -6.17 12.23 30.34
CA SER A 606 -4.84 11.61 30.28
C SER A 606 -4.56 11.01 28.91
N GLY A 607 -5.54 10.30 28.33
CA GLY A 607 -5.44 9.76 26.98
C GLY A 607 -5.27 10.84 25.90
N LEU A 608 -5.99 11.97 26.01
CA LEU A 608 -5.83 13.12 25.13
C LEU A 608 -4.45 13.76 25.28
N GLN A 609 -3.92 13.90 26.49
CA GLN A 609 -2.58 14.43 26.72
C GLN A 609 -1.50 13.55 26.08
N SER A 610 -1.65 12.24 26.15
CA SER A 610 -0.70 11.29 25.54
C SER A 610 -0.78 11.27 24.01
N ASN A 611 -2.00 11.25 23.45
CA ASN A 611 -2.19 11.04 22.01
C ASN A 611 -2.29 12.33 21.19
N ASN A 612 -2.81 13.40 21.80
CA ASN A 612 -3.14 14.67 21.17
C ASN A 612 -2.88 15.85 22.15
N PRO A 613 -1.64 16.03 22.67
CA PRO A 613 -1.36 16.98 23.74
C PRO A 613 -1.87 18.40 23.46
N GLY A 614 -1.77 18.85 22.20
CA GLY A 614 -2.22 20.17 21.79
C GLY A 614 -3.74 20.38 21.74
N PHE A 615 -4.58 19.36 21.95
CA PHE A 615 -6.05 19.51 21.92
C PHE A 615 -6.65 19.93 23.26
N VAL A 616 -6.02 19.56 24.37
CA VAL A 616 -6.63 19.64 25.70
C VAL A 616 -6.91 21.09 26.11
N ASP A 617 -6.05 22.01 25.68
CA ASP A 617 -6.15 23.44 26.03
C ASP A 617 -6.81 24.28 24.92
N LEU A 618 -7.28 23.64 23.83
CA LEU A 618 -8.10 24.33 22.83
C LEU A 618 -9.52 24.54 23.35
N SER A 619 -10.09 25.69 23.06
CA SER A 619 -11.54 25.91 23.12
C SER A 619 -12.27 24.91 22.21
N LEU A 620 -13.47 24.47 22.56
CA LEU A 620 -14.22 23.47 21.79
C LEU A 620 -14.35 23.81 20.29
N ILE A 621 -14.59 25.08 19.95
CA ILE A 621 -14.67 25.50 18.54
C ILE A 621 -13.33 25.35 17.79
N LYS A 622 -12.20 25.66 18.44
CA LYS A 622 -10.86 25.49 17.88
C LYS A 622 -10.46 24.02 17.78
N ALA A 623 -10.89 23.19 18.73
CA ALA A 623 -10.70 21.74 18.65
C ALA A 623 -11.44 21.16 17.44
N PHE A 624 -12.68 21.58 17.19
CA PHE A 624 -13.43 21.20 15.99
C PHE A 624 -12.71 21.62 14.69
N GLN A 625 -12.22 22.87 14.61
CA GLN A 625 -11.39 23.34 13.48
C GLN A 625 -10.10 22.53 13.30
N ALA A 626 -9.44 22.12 14.39
CA ALA A 626 -8.23 21.32 14.35
C ALA A 626 -8.49 19.91 13.77
N VAL A 627 -9.63 19.29 14.08
CA VAL A 627 -10.06 18.03 13.45
C VAL A 627 -10.28 18.23 11.95
N VAL A 628 -11.02 19.26 11.55
CA VAL A 628 -11.26 19.58 10.11
C VAL A 628 -9.94 19.84 9.38
N SER A 629 -8.98 20.53 9.99
CA SER A 629 -7.66 20.77 9.43
C SER A 629 -6.85 19.48 9.26
N SER A 630 -6.91 18.55 10.23
CA SER A 630 -6.25 17.24 10.13
C SER A 630 -6.84 16.39 9.00
N LEU A 631 -8.16 16.45 8.80
CA LEU A 631 -8.84 15.79 7.68
C LEU A 631 -8.34 16.36 6.35
N GLY A 632 -8.26 17.69 6.22
CA GLY A 632 -7.78 18.36 5.01
C GLY A 632 -6.32 18.03 4.67
N LYS A 633 -5.43 18.00 5.67
CA LYS A 633 -4.02 17.59 5.51
C LYS A 633 -3.85 16.16 4.97
N ASN A 634 -4.86 15.31 5.14
CA ASN A 634 -4.86 13.93 4.66
C ASN A 634 -5.80 13.75 3.45
N ASN A 635 -6.15 14.83 2.74
CA ASN A 635 -7.00 14.81 1.56
C ASN A 635 -8.39 14.20 1.81
N VAL A 636 -8.96 14.42 3.00
CA VAL A 636 -10.31 13.99 3.35
C VAL A 636 -11.25 15.20 3.28
N MET A 637 -12.27 15.10 2.41
CA MET A 637 -13.33 16.11 2.32
C MET A 637 -14.24 16.05 3.56
N VAL A 638 -14.88 17.16 3.89
CA VAL A 638 -15.73 17.29 5.08
C VAL A 638 -17.10 17.80 4.68
N VAL A 639 -18.13 17.07 5.11
CA VAL A 639 -19.52 17.51 5.15
C VAL A 639 -19.84 17.85 6.60
N LEU A 640 -20.16 19.10 6.89
CA LEU A 640 -20.54 19.52 8.25
C LEU A 640 -22.02 19.22 8.47
N ASP A 641 -22.34 18.46 9.52
CA ASP A 641 -23.71 18.05 9.80
C ASP A 641 -24.24 18.67 11.10
N ASN A 642 -25.26 19.53 10.98
CA ASN A 642 -25.95 20.03 12.17
C ASN A 642 -26.85 18.94 12.76
N HIS A 643 -26.29 18.19 13.71
CA HIS A 643 -26.91 16.96 14.18
C HIS A 643 -28.01 17.20 15.23
N LEU A 644 -27.74 18.09 16.20
CA LEU A 644 -28.66 18.42 17.29
C LEU A 644 -28.52 19.88 17.69
N SER A 645 -29.48 20.42 18.44
CA SER A 645 -29.35 21.77 18.97
C SER A 645 -28.47 21.84 20.22
N LYS A 646 -28.77 21.00 21.21
CA LYS A 646 -28.00 20.81 22.44
C LYS A 646 -27.05 19.60 22.26
N PRO A 647 -25.83 19.62 22.83
CA PRO A 647 -24.98 18.44 22.83
C PRO A 647 -25.67 17.27 23.56
N GLY A 648 -25.50 16.05 23.05
CA GLY A 648 -26.10 14.85 23.64
C GLY A 648 -26.49 13.80 22.59
N TRP A 649 -27.13 12.71 23.05
CA TRP A 649 -27.59 11.60 22.21
C TRP A 649 -29.04 11.80 21.72
N CYS A 650 -29.35 11.35 20.50
CA CYS A 650 -30.71 11.28 19.96
C CYS A 650 -31.01 9.84 19.44
N CYS A 651 -32.18 9.44 18.96
CA CYS A 651 -33.23 10.26 18.36
C CYS A 651 -34.59 9.61 18.66
N SER A 652 -35.45 10.33 19.39
CA SER A 652 -36.82 9.89 19.67
C SER A 652 -37.82 10.89 19.13
N ASN A 653 -39.09 10.50 19.00
CA ASN A 653 -40.17 11.41 18.60
C ASN A 653 -40.48 12.49 19.66
N THR A 654 -39.89 12.40 20.85
CA THR A 654 -40.24 13.20 22.02
C THR A 654 -39.02 13.74 22.76
N ASP A 655 -37.87 13.89 22.08
CA ASP A 655 -36.65 14.47 22.67
C ASP A 655 -36.60 16.01 22.61
N ASP A 656 -37.71 16.64 22.20
CA ASP A 656 -37.88 18.08 22.04
C ASP A 656 -36.82 18.76 21.14
N ASN A 657 -36.27 18.01 20.18
CA ASN A 657 -35.22 18.47 19.26
C ASN A 657 -35.53 18.10 17.80
N GLY A 658 -36.65 17.42 17.53
CA GLY A 658 -36.95 16.77 16.26
C GLY A 658 -37.43 17.70 15.16
N PHE A 659 -38.14 18.79 15.48
CA PHE A 659 -38.69 19.71 14.48
C PHE A 659 -38.65 21.18 14.90
N PHE A 660 -38.81 22.07 13.92
CA PHE A 660 -38.85 23.51 14.16
C PHE A 660 -39.90 23.88 15.22
N GLY A 661 -39.51 24.70 16.20
CA GLY A 661 -40.39 25.12 17.30
C GLY A 661 -40.49 24.11 18.45
N ASP A 662 -39.71 23.02 18.43
CA ASP A 662 -39.49 22.22 19.63
C ASP A 662 -38.67 22.98 20.68
N LYS A 663 -38.77 22.53 21.94
CA LYS A 663 -38.19 23.24 23.11
C LYS A 663 -36.73 23.62 22.89
N TYR A 664 -35.95 22.75 22.26
CA TYR A 664 -34.54 22.98 21.99
C TYR A 664 -34.25 23.38 20.53
N PHE A 665 -35.26 23.48 19.66
CA PHE A 665 -35.08 23.79 18.24
C PHE A 665 -35.82 25.06 17.83
N ASN A 666 -35.22 26.20 18.17
CA ASN A 666 -35.65 27.50 17.69
C ASN A 666 -35.14 27.74 16.24
N PRO A 667 -36.02 27.98 15.24
CA PRO A 667 -35.63 28.09 13.84
C PRO A 667 -34.77 29.32 13.53
N ASP A 668 -35.02 30.46 14.16
CA ASP A 668 -34.23 31.68 13.90
C ASP A 668 -32.82 31.54 14.48
N ASN A 669 -32.68 30.97 15.68
CA ASN A 669 -31.37 30.64 16.24
C ASN A 669 -30.63 29.58 15.41
N TRP A 670 -31.35 28.63 14.82
CA TRP A 670 -30.77 27.63 13.92
C TRP A 670 -30.20 28.26 12.64
N ILE A 671 -30.93 29.19 11.99
CA ILE A 671 -30.44 29.94 10.83
C ILE A 671 -29.16 30.73 11.20
N VAL A 672 -29.13 31.37 12.38
CA VAL A 672 -27.94 32.07 12.87
C VAL A 672 -26.75 31.11 13.04
N GLY A 673 -26.96 29.95 13.66
CA GLY A 673 -25.89 28.97 13.86
C GLY A 673 -25.38 28.38 12.54
N LEU A 674 -26.26 28.07 11.59
CA LEU A 674 -25.88 27.65 10.24
C LEU A 674 -25.03 28.71 9.54
N THR A 675 -25.45 29.98 9.59
CA THR A 675 -24.72 31.11 9.00
C THR A 675 -23.31 31.23 9.60
N ARG A 676 -23.21 31.14 10.94
CA ARG A 676 -21.92 31.23 11.65
C ARG A 676 -21.00 30.07 11.31
N MET A 677 -21.52 28.84 11.27
CA MET A 677 -20.72 27.67 10.94
C MET A 677 -20.25 27.70 9.47
N ALA A 678 -21.11 28.13 8.54
CA ALA A 678 -20.75 28.33 7.14
C ALA A 678 -19.63 29.39 6.98
N ALA A 679 -19.78 30.53 7.67
CA ALA A 679 -18.79 31.59 7.66
C ALA A 679 -17.45 31.18 8.30
N LEU A 680 -17.48 30.39 9.39
CA LEU A 680 -16.29 29.89 10.08
C LEU A 680 -15.37 29.08 9.15
N PHE A 681 -15.97 28.31 8.23
CA PHE A 681 -15.25 27.47 7.27
C PHE A 681 -15.22 28.06 5.86
N HIS A 682 -15.56 29.35 5.70
CA HIS A 682 -15.40 30.02 4.43
C HIS A 682 -13.91 30.07 4.03
N GLY A 683 -13.59 29.57 2.84
CA GLY A 683 -12.21 29.44 2.34
C GLY A 683 -11.46 28.18 2.78
N VAL A 684 -12.03 27.35 3.66
CA VAL A 684 -11.43 26.05 4.05
C VAL A 684 -11.76 25.01 2.99
N ARG A 685 -10.83 24.81 2.04
CA ARG A 685 -11.07 24.05 0.80
C ARG A 685 -11.65 22.65 1.00
N ASN A 686 -11.18 21.89 2.00
CA ASN A 686 -11.66 20.52 2.20
C ASN A 686 -13.05 20.45 2.84
N VAL A 687 -13.65 21.56 3.27
CA VAL A 687 -15.08 21.59 3.65
C VAL A 687 -15.89 21.77 2.38
N VAL A 688 -16.57 20.71 1.97
CA VAL A 688 -17.22 20.63 0.65
C VAL A 688 -18.74 20.68 0.72
N GLY A 689 -19.34 20.49 1.90
CA GLY A 689 -20.78 20.47 2.06
C GLY A 689 -21.24 20.78 3.48
N MET A 690 -22.50 21.19 3.61
CA MET A 690 -23.19 21.36 4.89
C MET A 690 -24.57 20.71 4.83
N SER A 691 -24.77 19.69 5.66
CA SER A 691 -26.10 19.10 5.97
C SER A 691 -26.82 20.02 6.96
N LEU A 692 -27.96 20.53 6.53
CA LEU A 692 -28.65 21.61 7.24
C LEU A 692 -29.20 21.17 8.60
N ARG A 693 -29.74 19.94 8.68
CA ARG A 693 -30.30 19.41 9.92
C ARG A 693 -30.49 17.90 9.85
N ASN A 694 -30.01 17.17 10.85
CA ASN A 694 -30.24 15.74 10.98
C ASN A 694 -31.66 15.38 11.45
N GLU A 695 -32.29 14.44 10.75
CA GLU A 695 -33.49 13.68 11.12
C GLU A 695 -34.68 14.52 11.59
N LEU A 696 -35.23 15.37 10.71
CA LEU A 696 -36.46 16.09 11.03
C LEU A 696 -37.61 15.10 11.29
N ARG A 697 -38.23 15.19 12.48
CA ARG A 697 -39.16 14.17 13.01
C ARG A 697 -40.09 14.72 14.10
N GLY A 698 -41.01 13.88 14.58
CA GLY A 698 -41.84 14.17 15.75
C GLY A 698 -43.23 14.74 15.41
N PRO A 699 -44.07 14.97 16.42
CA PRO A 699 -45.50 15.24 16.23
C PRO A 699 -45.82 16.61 15.62
N LYS A 700 -44.91 17.59 15.70
CA LYS A 700 -45.11 18.94 15.11
C LYS A 700 -44.76 19.01 13.62
N GLN A 701 -44.18 17.94 13.09
CA GLN A 701 -43.64 17.90 11.75
C GLN A 701 -44.71 18.21 10.70
N ASN A 702 -44.44 19.19 9.83
CA ASN A 702 -45.32 19.54 8.72
C ASN A 702 -44.52 20.08 7.52
N VAL A 703 -45.09 19.93 6.33
CA VAL A 703 -44.42 20.28 5.07
C VAL A 703 -44.26 21.79 4.89
N ASN A 704 -45.18 22.61 5.40
CA ASN A 704 -45.14 24.07 5.21
C ASN A 704 -43.96 24.71 5.95
N ASP A 705 -43.73 24.29 7.19
CA ASP A 705 -42.58 24.75 7.98
C ASP A 705 -41.27 24.22 7.41
N TRP A 706 -41.26 22.99 6.88
CA TRP A 706 -40.09 22.46 6.17
C TRP A 706 -39.71 23.39 5.01
N TYR A 707 -40.64 23.77 4.13
CA TYR A 707 -40.33 24.70 3.03
C TYR A 707 -39.85 26.06 3.56
N THR A 708 -40.53 26.59 4.57
CA THR A 708 -40.21 27.91 5.11
C THR A 708 -38.79 27.95 5.66
N TYR A 709 -38.44 27.00 6.53
CA TYR A 709 -37.17 27.05 7.24
C TYR A 709 -36.02 26.42 6.46
N MET A 710 -36.24 25.33 5.72
CA MET A 710 -35.16 24.72 4.92
C MET A 710 -34.73 25.63 3.78
N GLN A 711 -35.65 26.37 3.14
CA GLN A 711 -35.27 27.40 2.17
C GLN A 711 -34.48 28.52 2.84
N ARG A 712 -34.97 29.07 3.97
CA ARG A 712 -34.24 30.13 4.69
C ARG A 712 -32.85 29.69 5.15
N GLY A 713 -32.70 28.47 5.65
CA GLY A 713 -31.43 27.89 6.06
C GLY A 713 -30.49 27.67 4.88
N ALA A 714 -30.99 27.15 3.76
CA ALA A 714 -30.22 26.95 2.54
C ALA A 714 -29.67 28.27 1.98
N GLU A 715 -30.53 29.30 1.88
CA GLU A 715 -30.13 30.64 1.45
C GLU A 715 -29.07 31.26 2.38
N ALA A 716 -29.24 31.08 3.69
CA ALA A 716 -28.30 31.60 4.68
C ALA A 716 -26.92 30.94 4.58
N VAL A 717 -26.87 29.61 4.42
CA VAL A 717 -25.61 28.87 4.22
C VAL A 717 -24.94 29.29 2.92
N HIS A 718 -25.66 29.30 1.80
CA HIS A 718 -25.08 29.65 0.50
C HIS A 718 -24.54 31.09 0.48
N LYS A 719 -25.29 32.04 1.08
CA LYS A 719 -24.85 33.43 1.22
C LYS A 719 -23.56 33.56 2.05
N ALA A 720 -23.44 32.78 3.12
CA ALA A 720 -22.27 32.82 4.00
C ALA A 720 -21.05 32.09 3.41
N ASN A 721 -21.28 31.03 2.64
CA ASN A 721 -20.22 30.24 2.01
C ASN A 721 -20.72 29.64 0.68
N PRO A 722 -20.47 30.30 -0.46
CA PRO A 722 -20.95 29.83 -1.77
C PRO A 722 -20.17 28.61 -2.28
N ASN A 723 -19.06 28.24 -1.64
CA ASN A 723 -18.20 27.15 -2.07
C ASN A 723 -18.72 25.77 -1.65
N VAL A 724 -19.56 25.67 -0.61
CA VAL A 724 -20.07 24.38 -0.12
C VAL A 724 -21.33 23.93 -0.86
N LEU A 725 -21.52 22.62 -0.97
CA LEU A 725 -22.80 22.00 -1.28
C LEU A 725 -23.78 22.25 -0.11
N VAL A 726 -25.04 22.52 -0.44
CA VAL A 726 -26.10 22.73 0.54
C VAL A 726 -27.00 21.50 0.52
N ILE A 727 -26.96 20.71 1.60
CA ILE A 727 -27.56 19.39 1.68
C ILE A 727 -28.85 19.46 2.52
N LEU A 728 -29.99 19.15 1.89
CA LEU A 728 -31.32 19.26 2.48
C LEU A 728 -31.84 17.89 2.92
N SER A 729 -32.15 17.77 4.21
CA SER A 729 -32.72 16.58 4.83
C SER A 729 -34.23 16.45 4.64
N GLY A 730 -34.71 15.22 4.79
CA GLY A 730 -36.11 14.85 4.63
C GLY A 730 -36.93 14.96 5.90
N LEU A 731 -38.13 14.40 5.85
CA LEU A 731 -39.03 14.23 6.98
C LEU A 731 -38.97 12.78 7.49
N LYS A 732 -39.55 12.52 8.66
CA LYS A 732 -39.65 11.19 9.27
C LYS A 732 -38.27 10.54 9.45
N PHE A 733 -37.39 11.20 10.20
CA PHE A 733 -36.01 10.73 10.40
C PHE A 733 -35.24 10.64 9.06
N ASP A 734 -35.41 11.66 8.21
CA ASP A 734 -34.81 11.73 6.88
C ASP A 734 -35.16 10.55 5.95
N ALA A 735 -36.28 9.85 6.20
CA ALA A 735 -36.72 8.73 5.39
C ALA A 735 -37.66 9.14 4.23
N ASP A 736 -38.18 10.36 4.23
CA ASP A 736 -39.25 10.77 3.31
C ASP A 736 -39.04 12.18 2.70
N LEU A 737 -38.83 12.22 1.39
CA LEU A 737 -38.74 13.43 0.55
C LEU A 737 -39.86 13.47 -0.50
N SER A 738 -40.87 12.59 -0.41
CA SER A 738 -41.91 12.41 -1.44
C SER A 738 -42.74 13.67 -1.71
N PHE A 739 -42.87 14.54 -0.70
CA PHE A 739 -43.58 15.82 -0.84
C PHE A 739 -42.93 16.77 -1.86
N LEU A 740 -41.63 16.59 -2.17
CA LEU A 740 -40.94 17.34 -3.23
C LEU A 740 -41.35 16.88 -4.64
N ALA A 741 -42.03 15.72 -4.77
CA ALA A 741 -42.56 15.26 -6.04
C ALA A 741 -43.58 16.28 -6.61
N ASN A 742 -44.41 16.86 -5.76
CA ASN A 742 -45.47 17.78 -6.17
C ASN A 742 -45.08 19.26 -6.08
N ARG A 743 -44.10 19.60 -5.25
CA ARG A 743 -43.64 20.98 -5.02
C ARG A 743 -42.11 21.02 -4.93
N PRO A 744 -41.38 21.41 -5.98
CA PRO A 744 -39.93 21.57 -5.86
C PRO A 744 -39.55 22.71 -4.90
N VAL A 745 -38.40 22.60 -4.24
CA VAL A 745 -37.83 23.71 -3.46
C VAL A 745 -37.45 24.86 -4.38
N LYS A 746 -37.68 26.10 -3.93
CA LYS A 746 -37.28 27.32 -4.67
C LYS A 746 -36.11 27.99 -3.97
N LEU A 747 -34.94 27.94 -4.59
CA LEU A 747 -33.71 28.57 -4.12
C LEU A 747 -33.20 29.58 -5.15
N THR A 748 -32.54 30.63 -4.69
CA THR A 748 -31.99 31.70 -5.55
C THR A 748 -30.69 31.29 -6.25
N PHE A 749 -30.09 30.17 -5.83
CA PHE A 749 -28.87 29.61 -6.39
C PHE A 749 -29.11 28.24 -7.04
N SER A 750 -28.21 27.86 -7.94
CA SER A 750 -28.21 26.55 -8.63
C SER A 750 -26.83 25.89 -8.53
N GLY A 751 -26.74 24.61 -8.91
CA GLY A 751 -25.46 23.89 -8.96
C GLY A 751 -24.83 23.60 -7.60
N LYS A 752 -25.57 23.70 -6.49
CA LYS A 752 -25.08 23.43 -5.13
C LYS A 752 -26.01 22.56 -4.28
N THR A 753 -27.24 22.32 -4.73
CA THR A 753 -28.27 21.61 -3.95
C THR A 753 -28.11 20.10 -4.04
N VAL A 754 -28.07 19.45 -2.89
CA VAL A 754 -28.08 17.99 -2.72
C VAL A 754 -29.19 17.63 -1.75
N TYR A 755 -29.84 16.49 -1.92
CA TYR A 755 -30.81 15.96 -0.94
C TYR A 755 -30.21 14.78 -0.20
N GLU A 756 -30.55 14.63 1.08
CA GLU A 756 -30.08 13.50 1.89
C GLU A 756 -31.21 12.63 2.44
N VAL A 757 -30.92 11.34 2.59
CA VAL A 757 -31.86 10.32 3.12
C VAL A 757 -31.12 9.37 4.06
N HIS A 758 -31.80 8.92 5.10
CA HIS A 758 -31.32 7.87 6.00
C HIS A 758 -31.98 6.54 5.69
N TRP A 759 -31.19 5.47 5.63
CA TRP A 759 -31.69 4.15 5.29
C TRP A 759 -31.05 3.06 6.15
N TYR A 760 -31.85 2.46 7.02
CA TYR A 760 -31.47 1.38 7.93
C TYR A 760 -32.42 0.19 7.75
N GLY A 761 -32.02 -0.97 8.27
CA GLY A 761 -32.87 -2.17 8.27
C GLY A 761 -34.19 -2.00 9.01
N PHE A 762 -34.30 -1.00 9.89
CA PHE A 762 -35.51 -0.66 10.63
C PHE A 762 -36.30 0.53 10.06
N THR A 763 -35.87 1.14 8.94
CA THR A 763 -36.56 2.32 8.36
C THR A 763 -38.00 2.02 7.95
N ASP A 764 -38.27 0.84 7.39
CA ASP A 764 -39.60 0.37 7.02
C ASP A 764 -40.17 -0.63 8.04
N GLY A 765 -39.84 -0.46 9.32
CA GLY A 765 -40.34 -1.29 10.41
C GLY A 765 -39.54 -2.56 10.64
N GLN A 766 -40.21 -3.69 10.86
CA GLN A 766 -39.59 -4.96 11.27
C GLN A 766 -39.79 -6.08 10.23
N GLU A 767 -40.12 -5.73 8.98
CA GLU A 767 -40.43 -6.69 7.92
C GLU A 767 -39.27 -7.65 7.62
N TRP A 768 -38.03 -7.17 7.72
CA TRP A 768 -36.82 -7.99 7.59
C TRP A 768 -36.68 -9.08 8.66
N LYS A 769 -37.41 -9.02 9.77
CA LYS A 769 -37.32 -10.02 10.83
C LYS A 769 -37.95 -11.35 10.44
N SER A 770 -39.10 -11.31 9.78
CA SER A 770 -39.94 -12.49 9.52
C SER A 770 -40.60 -12.50 8.14
N GLY A 771 -40.37 -11.50 7.29
CA GLY A 771 -40.80 -11.53 5.90
C GLY A 771 -39.85 -12.37 5.04
N ASN A 772 -40.33 -12.79 3.86
CA ASN A 772 -39.46 -13.37 2.84
C ASN A 772 -38.52 -12.29 2.27
N ALA A 773 -37.22 -12.57 2.21
CA ALA A 773 -36.21 -11.58 1.86
C ALA A 773 -36.38 -10.96 0.46
N ASN A 774 -36.90 -11.72 -0.52
CA ASN A 774 -37.14 -11.19 -1.87
C ASN A 774 -38.28 -10.18 -1.88
N GLN A 775 -39.41 -10.54 -1.25
CA GLN A 775 -40.60 -9.69 -1.16
C GLN A 775 -40.30 -8.41 -0.38
N VAL A 776 -39.62 -8.55 0.77
CA VAL A 776 -39.21 -7.41 1.60
C VAL A 776 -38.23 -6.52 0.84
N CYS A 777 -37.21 -7.08 0.17
CA CYS A 777 -36.29 -6.27 -0.62
C CYS A 777 -36.99 -5.52 -1.75
N GLY A 778 -37.89 -6.18 -2.49
CA GLY A 778 -38.69 -5.54 -3.54
C GLY A 778 -39.55 -4.39 -3.01
N HIS A 779 -40.23 -4.60 -1.87
CA HIS A 779 -41.05 -3.59 -1.22
C HIS A 779 -40.21 -2.38 -0.75
N VAL A 780 -39.14 -2.63 0.00
CA VAL A 780 -38.26 -1.60 0.55
C VAL A 780 -37.57 -0.81 -0.57
N TYR A 781 -37.12 -1.47 -1.64
CA TYR A 781 -36.55 -0.78 -2.81
C TYR A 781 -37.55 0.17 -3.47
N ASN A 782 -38.80 -0.27 -3.66
CA ASN A 782 -39.86 0.56 -4.23
C ASN A 782 -40.20 1.75 -3.31
N ASN A 783 -40.24 1.53 -1.99
CA ASN A 783 -40.43 2.60 -1.02
C ASN A 783 -39.32 3.64 -1.11
N MET A 784 -38.05 3.21 -1.17
CA MET A 784 -36.90 4.11 -1.34
C MET A 784 -37.01 4.91 -2.65
N LYS A 785 -37.34 4.27 -3.76
CA LYS A 785 -37.54 4.96 -5.06
C LYS A 785 -38.67 5.99 -4.99
N GLY A 786 -39.79 5.66 -4.35
CA GLY A 786 -40.93 6.57 -4.21
C GLY A 786 -40.69 7.73 -3.23
N ARG A 787 -39.95 7.49 -2.14
CA ARG A 787 -39.69 8.50 -1.10
C ARG A 787 -38.56 9.46 -1.45
N SER A 788 -37.53 9.02 -2.16
CA SER A 788 -36.36 9.87 -2.46
C SER A 788 -35.73 9.59 -3.82
N GLY A 789 -35.74 8.34 -4.31
CA GLY A 789 -35.06 7.98 -5.55
C GLY A 789 -35.58 8.68 -6.81
N PHE A 790 -36.81 9.20 -6.81
CA PHE A 790 -37.34 10.04 -7.91
C PHE A 790 -36.53 11.33 -8.14
N LEU A 791 -35.79 11.81 -7.14
CA LEU A 791 -34.95 13.00 -7.26
C LEU A 791 -33.78 12.78 -8.24
N LEU A 792 -33.24 11.56 -8.27
CA LEU A 792 -32.21 11.16 -9.24
C LEU A 792 -32.75 11.25 -10.67
N ASP A 793 -33.99 10.82 -10.88
CA ASP A 793 -34.67 10.87 -12.18
C ASP A 793 -34.99 12.32 -12.61
N ARG A 794 -35.11 13.24 -11.64
CA ARG A 794 -35.29 14.68 -11.85
C ARG A 794 -33.97 15.45 -11.96
N GLY A 795 -32.83 14.77 -11.95
CA GLY A 795 -31.52 15.40 -12.12
C GLY A 795 -31.03 16.13 -10.87
N PHE A 796 -31.36 15.64 -9.66
CA PHE A 796 -30.75 16.09 -8.41
C PHE A 796 -29.91 14.98 -7.76
N PRO A 797 -28.73 15.29 -7.18
CA PRO A 797 -27.97 14.31 -6.41
C PRO A 797 -28.71 13.88 -5.15
N LEU A 798 -28.59 12.59 -4.82
CA LEU A 798 -29.12 11.98 -3.61
C LEU A 798 -27.98 11.37 -2.79
N PHE A 799 -27.82 11.84 -1.56
CA PHE A 799 -26.81 11.41 -0.62
C PHE A 799 -27.44 10.54 0.47
N VAL A 800 -27.08 9.25 0.52
CA VAL A 800 -27.47 8.40 1.66
C VAL A 800 -26.56 8.73 2.83
N SER A 801 -26.87 9.80 3.55
CA SER A 801 -26.03 10.39 4.59
C SER A 801 -25.91 9.50 5.83
N GLU A 802 -26.80 8.52 6.01
CA GLU A 802 -26.65 7.49 7.02
C GLU A 802 -27.24 6.14 6.58
N PHE A 803 -26.42 5.10 6.77
CA PHE A 803 -26.84 3.70 6.81
C PHE A 803 -25.83 2.93 7.65
N GLY A 804 -26.25 1.80 8.21
CA GLY A 804 -25.33 0.94 8.95
C GLY A 804 -25.96 -0.37 9.40
N VAL A 805 -25.11 -1.24 9.94
CA VAL A 805 -25.50 -2.54 10.48
C VAL A 805 -24.72 -2.85 11.75
N ASP A 806 -25.30 -3.65 12.63
CA ASP A 806 -24.58 -4.27 13.74
C ASP A 806 -23.47 -5.20 13.21
N GLN A 807 -22.21 -4.79 13.40
CA GLN A 807 -21.06 -5.50 12.85
C GLN A 807 -20.69 -6.77 13.60
N ARG A 808 -21.36 -7.09 14.72
CA ARG A 808 -21.23 -8.39 15.39
C ARG A 808 -21.88 -9.52 14.59
N GLY A 809 -22.74 -9.18 13.62
CA GLY A 809 -23.44 -10.16 12.78
C GLY A 809 -24.57 -10.90 13.49
N THR A 810 -24.97 -10.47 14.69
CA THR A 810 -26.04 -11.11 15.48
C THR A 810 -27.43 -10.54 15.19
N ASN A 811 -27.51 -9.39 14.51
CA ASN A 811 -28.78 -8.76 14.16
C ASN A 811 -29.29 -9.27 12.80
N VAL A 812 -30.34 -10.09 12.82
CA VAL A 812 -30.96 -10.69 11.64
C VAL A 812 -31.52 -9.65 10.67
N ILE A 813 -32.11 -8.56 11.18
CA ILE A 813 -32.69 -7.50 10.33
C ILE A 813 -31.59 -6.83 9.51
N ASP A 814 -30.51 -6.42 10.18
CA ASP A 814 -29.39 -5.73 9.56
C ASP A 814 -28.67 -6.60 8.54
N ASN A 815 -28.43 -7.88 8.87
CA ASN A 815 -27.78 -8.83 7.99
C ASN A 815 -28.55 -9.04 6.68
N ARG A 816 -29.89 -9.15 6.74
CA ARG A 816 -30.74 -9.32 5.56
C ARG A 816 -30.87 -8.03 4.76
N TYR A 817 -31.04 -6.90 5.46
CA TYR A 817 -31.14 -5.56 4.88
C TYR A 817 -29.91 -5.19 4.04
N LEU A 818 -28.70 -5.41 4.57
CA LEU A 818 -27.47 -4.92 3.94
C LEU A 818 -27.27 -5.46 2.53
N ASN A 819 -27.65 -6.71 2.27
CA ASN A 819 -27.55 -7.30 0.93
C ASN A 819 -28.44 -6.54 -0.08
N CYS A 820 -29.65 -6.18 0.33
CA CYS A 820 -30.57 -5.40 -0.50
C CYS A 820 -30.09 -3.96 -0.70
N PHE A 821 -29.62 -3.31 0.38
CA PHE A 821 -29.04 -1.98 0.32
C PHE A 821 -27.86 -1.91 -0.64
N MET A 822 -26.91 -2.85 -0.53
CA MET A 822 -25.72 -2.89 -1.40
C MET A 822 -26.12 -3.00 -2.88
N ALA A 823 -27.11 -3.84 -3.21
CA ALA A 823 -27.61 -3.96 -4.57
C ALA A 823 -28.20 -2.65 -5.09
N ALA A 824 -29.03 -1.99 -4.28
CA ALA A 824 -29.66 -0.72 -4.62
C ALA A 824 -28.64 0.42 -4.74
N ALA A 825 -27.67 0.49 -3.82
CA ALA A 825 -26.66 1.53 -3.77
C ALA A 825 -25.69 1.44 -4.97
N VAL A 826 -25.34 0.22 -5.41
CA VAL A 826 -24.56 0.01 -6.64
C VAL A 826 -25.40 0.34 -7.87
N GLU A 827 -26.63 -0.15 -7.97
CA GLU A 827 -27.52 0.11 -9.11
C GLU A 827 -27.77 1.61 -9.32
N LEU A 828 -28.11 2.31 -8.23
CA LEU A 828 -28.38 3.74 -8.26
C LEU A 828 -27.09 4.56 -8.26
N ASP A 829 -25.95 3.99 -7.88
CA ASP A 829 -24.67 4.67 -7.77
C ASP A 829 -24.74 5.95 -6.91
N VAL A 830 -25.40 5.83 -5.75
CA VAL A 830 -25.65 6.95 -4.81
C VAL A 830 -24.41 7.31 -4.00
N ASP A 831 -24.26 8.59 -3.69
CA ASP A 831 -23.30 9.05 -2.70
C ASP A 831 -23.72 8.55 -1.31
N PHE A 832 -22.77 8.29 -0.38
CA PHE A 832 -23.11 7.69 0.90
C PHE A 832 -22.22 8.12 2.06
N ALA A 833 -22.73 8.01 3.29
CA ALA A 833 -21.91 7.98 4.49
C ALA A 833 -22.27 6.81 5.42
N GLN A 834 -21.29 5.95 5.68
CA GLN A 834 -21.45 4.82 6.61
C GLN A 834 -21.57 5.34 8.03
N TRP A 835 -22.64 4.98 8.74
CA TRP A 835 -22.77 5.14 10.19
C TRP A 835 -22.20 3.89 10.89
N SER A 836 -21.09 3.98 11.62
CA SER A 836 -20.21 5.16 11.81
C SER A 836 -18.73 4.77 11.87
N LEU A 837 -17.83 5.76 11.98
CA LEU A 837 -16.41 5.52 12.22
C LEU A 837 -16.13 5.02 13.65
N VAL A 838 -16.99 5.43 14.60
CA VAL A 838 -16.74 5.40 16.05
C VAL A 838 -16.62 3.97 16.55
N GLY A 839 -15.56 3.63 17.29
CA GLY A 839 -15.44 2.33 17.95
C GLY A 839 -15.99 2.31 19.38
N SER A 840 -15.88 3.44 20.08
CA SER A 840 -16.39 3.67 21.43
C SER A 840 -16.59 5.17 21.68
N TYR A 841 -17.48 5.49 22.62
CA TYR A 841 -17.81 6.86 23.02
C TYR A 841 -17.11 7.27 24.32
N TYR A 842 -16.72 8.54 24.46
CA TYR A 842 -16.25 9.09 25.73
C TYR A 842 -17.31 8.95 26.82
N LEU A 843 -18.53 9.36 26.50
CA LEU A 843 -19.71 9.30 27.35
C LEU A 843 -20.94 9.20 26.46
N ARG A 844 -21.76 8.16 26.66
CA ARG A 844 -23.04 8.01 26.00
C ARG A 844 -24.08 7.54 27.01
N GLN A 845 -25.15 8.31 27.17
CA GLN A 845 -26.24 8.02 28.11
C GLN A 845 -25.75 7.71 29.54
N GLY A 846 -24.75 8.47 30.02
CA GLY A 846 -24.16 8.29 31.35
C GLY A 846 -23.13 7.16 31.47
N VAL A 847 -22.86 6.40 30.40
CA VAL A 847 -21.89 5.31 30.39
C VAL A 847 -20.60 5.76 29.69
N THR A 848 -19.48 5.65 30.39
CA THR A 848 -18.15 5.97 29.85
C THR A 848 -17.59 4.79 29.05
N GLY A 849 -16.99 5.07 27.88
CA GLY A 849 -16.35 4.02 27.07
C GLY A 849 -17.34 3.04 26.43
N MET A 850 -18.61 3.42 26.29
CA MET A 850 -19.62 2.57 25.66
C MET A 850 -19.19 2.21 24.24
N GLU A 851 -19.16 0.92 23.93
CA GLU A 851 -18.77 0.41 22.63
C GLU A 851 -19.85 0.67 21.57
N GLU A 852 -19.42 1.01 20.35
CA GLU A 852 -20.30 1.20 19.19
C GLU A 852 -20.18 -0.01 18.24
N TYR A 853 -21.27 -0.77 18.11
CA TYR A 853 -21.32 -1.99 17.30
C TYR A 853 -21.67 -1.73 15.84
N TYR A 854 -22.22 -0.56 15.50
CA TYR A 854 -22.36 -0.10 14.10
C TYR A 854 -21.05 0.51 13.57
N GLY A 855 -20.07 0.71 14.46
CA GLY A 855 -18.79 1.34 14.23
C GLY A 855 -17.80 0.50 13.43
N ILE A 856 -17.15 1.09 12.42
CA ILE A 856 -16.09 0.44 11.63
C ILE A 856 -14.88 0.07 12.49
N LEU A 857 -14.55 0.92 13.46
CA LEU A 857 -13.41 0.69 14.35
C LEU A 857 -13.80 -0.16 15.55
N ASN A 858 -12.81 -0.87 16.09
CA ASN A 858 -12.95 -1.58 17.37
C ASN A 858 -12.93 -0.58 18.56
N SER A 859 -13.34 -1.06 19.75
CA SER A 859 -13.54 -0.21 20.94
C SER A 859 -12.30 0.60 21.36
N ASP A 860 -11.10 0.09 21.13
CA ASP A 860 -9.82 0.75 21.46
C ASP A 860 -9.26 1.62 20.31
N TRP A 861 -9.96 1.69 19.18
CA TRP A 861 -9.60 2.44 17.97
C TRP A 861 -8.29 1.96 17.30
N SER A 862 -7.76 0.80 17.66
CA SER A 862 -6.49 0.27 17.14
C SER A 862 -6.63 -0.38 15.74
N GLY A 863 -7.84 -0.83 15.39
CA GLY A 863 -8.10 -1.60 14.18
C GLY A 863 -9.54 -1.55 13.70
N ILE A 864 -9.82 -2.34 12.65
CA ILE A 864 -11.17 -2.51 12.10
C ILE A 864 -11.89 -3.64 12.82
N ARG A 865 -13.19 -3.46 13.05
CA ARG A 865 -14.05 -4.46 13.69
C ARG A 865 -14.38 -5.60 12.74
N ASN A 866 -14.74 -5.29 11.50
CA ASN A 866 -15.17 -6.28 10.51
C ASN A 866 -14.59 -5.98 9.12
N SER A 867 -13.57 -6.76 8.72
CA SER A 867 -12.91 -6.60 7.41
C SER A 867 -13.82 -6.98 6.24
N SER A 868 -14.75 -7.92 6.44
CA SER A 868 -15.72 -8.32 5.40
C SER A 868 -16.62 -7.14 5.01
N LEU A 869 -17.12 -6.37 5.99
CA LEU A 869 -17.90 -5.17 5.69
C LEU A 869 -17.09 -4.14 4.88
N THR A 870 -15.84 -3.88 5.28
CA THR A 870 -14.98 -2.94 4.54
C THR A 870 -14.70 -3.40 3.11
N GLN A 871 -14.53 -4.71 2.89
CA GLN A 871 -14.42 -5.28 1.55
C GLN A 871 -15.71 -5.06 0.75
N ARG A 872 -16.87 -5.31 1.35
CA ARG A 872 -18.16 -5.15 0.68
C ARG A 872 -18.41 -3.71 0.23
N LEU A 873 -18.04 -2.73 1.06
CA LEU A 873 -18.19 -1.31 0.76
C LEU A 873 -17.26 -0.82 -0.37
N SER A 874 -16.20 -1.55 -0.71
CA SER A 874 -15.19 -1.11 -1.68
C SER A 874 -15.75 -0.75 -3.07
N VAL A 875 -16.77 -1.48 -3.54
CA VAL A 875 -17.45 -1.17 -4.82
C VAL A 875 -18.16 0.17 -4.77
N LEU A 876 -18.77 0.52 -3.63
CA LEU A 876 -19.46 1.80 -3.46
C LEU A 876 -18.48 2.96 -3.43
N GLN A 877 -17.22 2.74 -3.06
CA GLN A 877 -16.21 3.80 -3.00
C GLN A 877 -15.72 4.25 -4.38
N THR A 878 -16.15 3.58 -5.46
CA THR A 878 -15.77 3.89 -6.84
C THR A 878 -16.96 4.48 -7.60
N SER A 879 -16.70 5.50 -8.41
CA SER A 879 -17.69 6.01 -9.37
C SER A 879 -17.88 5.00 -10.50
N ILE A 880 -19.08 4.42 -10.62
CA ILE A 880 -19.36 3.43 -11.68
C ILE A 880 -20.16 4.01 -12.86
N LYS A 881 -20.76 5.19 -12.69
CA LYS A 881 -21.48 5.99 -13.72
C LYS A 881 -21.08 7.46 -13.66
N GLY A 882 -21.47 8.25 -14.67
CA GLY A 882 -21.34 9.72 -14.65
C GLY A 882 -20.18 10.30 -15.44
N ALA A 883 -20.12 11.63 -15.50
CA ALA A 883 -19.17 12.37 -16.35
C ALA A 883 -17.72 12.23 -15.87
N GLY A 884 -16.76 12.23 -16.79
CA GLY A 884 -15.32 12.15 -16.49
C GLY A 884 -14.77 10.73 -16.29
N LEU A 885 -15.59 9.69 -16.42
CA LEU A 885 -15.13 8.30 -16.47
C LEU A 885 -14.71 7.93 -17.91
N HIS A 886 -13.46 7.50 -18.09
CA HIS A 886 -12.83 7.28 -19.40
C HIS A 886 -13.25 5.97 -20.10
N THR A 887 -14.55 5.72 -20.30
CA THR A 887 -15.03 4.71 -21.26
C THR A 887 -16.18 5.27 -22.12
N PRO A 888 -16.14 5.09 -23.46
CA PRO A 888 -17.18 5.60 -24.36
C PRO A 888 -18.44 4.73 -24.41
N THR A 889 -18.44 3.51 -23.84
CA THR A 889 -19.55 2.56 -23.97
C THR A 889 -20.01 2.02 -22.62
N LEU A 890 -21.25 2.35 -22.28
CA LEU A 890 -21.98 1.77 -21.16
C LEU A 890 -22.10 0.24 -21.35
N HIS A 891 -21.70 -0.52 -20.34
CA HIS A 891 -21.84 -1.97 -20.31
C HIS A 891 -22.47 -2.40 -18.98
N LYS A 892 -22.77 -3.70 -18.84
CA LYS A 892 -23.26 -4.28 -17.61
C LYS A 892 -22.12 -4.91 -16.81
N ILE A 893 -22.20 -4.83 -15.50
CA ILE A 893 -21.48 -5.68 -14.55
C ILE A 893 -22.49 -6.54 -13.81
N ILE A 894 -22.09 -7.74 -13.40
CA ILE A 894 -22.93 -8.65 -12.64
C ILE A 894 -22.41 -8.67 -11.20
N PHE A 895 -23.08 -7.94 -10.32
CA PHE A 895 -22.67 -7.67 -8.95
C PHE A 895 -23.33 -8.65 -7.97
N HIS A 896 -22.55 -9.17 -7.01
CA HIS A 896 -23.02 -10.07 -5.97
C HIS A 896 -23.03 -9.34 -4.59
N PRO A 897 -24.20 -8.90 -4.08
CA PRO A 897 -24.28 -7.97 -2.94
C PRO A 897 -23.79 -8.53 -1.60
N ALA A 898 -23.88 -9.84 -1.40
CA ALA A 898 -23.45 -10.47 -0.16
C ALA A 898 -21.92 -10.46 0.01
N THR A 899 -21.17 -10.49 -1.08
CA THR A 899 -19.70 -10.46 -1.07
C THR A 899 -19.11 -9.10 -1.44
N GLY A 900 -19.90 -8.24 -2.11
CA GLY A 900 -19.42 -6.98 -2.66
C GLY A 900 -18.49 -7.14 -3.86
N LEU A 901 -18.52 -8.32 -4.50
CA LEU A 901 -17.68 -8.68 -5.65
C LEU A 901 -18.52 -8.74 -6.93
N CYS A 902 -17.85 -8.73 -8.07
CA CYS A 902 -18.47 -8.86 -9.39
C CYS A 902 -18.02 -10.14 -10.08
N LEU A 903 -18.86 -10.62 -11.00
CA LEU A 903 -18.56 -11.75 -11.87
C LEU A 903 -17.28 -11.47 -12.69
N LEU A 904 -16.39 -12.46 -12.74
CA LEU A 904 -15.11 -12.39 -13.42
C LEU A 904 -14.86 -13.69 -14.17
N LYS A 905 -14.48 -13.56 -15.44
CA LYS A 905 -14.00 -14.67 -16.26
C LYS A 905 -12.55 -15.01 -15.87
N VAL A 906 -12.32 -16.26 -15.47
CA VAL A 906 -10.98 -16.83 -15.20
C VAL A 906 -10.73 -17.89 -16.28
N GLY A 907 -9.93 -17.59 -17.29
CA GLY A 907 -9.72 -18.53 -18.38
C GLY A 907 -10.76 -18.42 -19.52
N THR A 908 -10.41 -18.89 -20.71
CA THR A 908 -11.32 -19.06 -21.87
C THR A 908 -12.31 -20.22 -21.67
N ARG A 909 -11.98 -21.20 -20.83
CA ARG A 909 -12.81 -22.40 -20.53
C ARG A 909 -12.90 -22.73 -19.03
N GLY A 910 -12.40 -21.85 -18.16
CA GLY A 910 -12.46 -22.04 -16.71
C GLY A 910 -13.83 -21.64 -16.14
N PRO A 911 -14.16 -22.06 -14.90
CA PRO A 911 -15.41 -21.68 -14.27
C PRO A 911 -15.42 -20.18 -13.97
N LEU A 912 -16.59 -19.55 -14.08
CA LEU A 912 -16.78 -18.15 -13.69
C LEU A 912 -16.57 -18.00 -12.18
N LYS A 913 -15.96 -16.89 -11.75
CA LYS A 913 -15.70 -16.61 -10.32
C LYS A 913 -16.11 -15.20 -9.94
N LEU A 914 -16.23 -14.92 -8.64
CA LEU A 914 -16.33 -13.57 -8.14
C LEU A 914 -14.95 -12.96 -7.88
N GLY A 915 -14.73 -11.74 -8.36
CA GLY A 915 -13.53 -10.95 -8.14
C GLY A 915 -13.83 -9.47 -7.89
N PRO A 916 -12.81 -8.64 -7.62
CA PRO A 916 -12.99 -7.21 -7.47
C PRO A 916 -13.70 -6.59 -8.68
N CYS A 917 -14.70 -5.74 -8.46
CA CYS A 917 -15.45 -5.11 -9.55
C CYS A 917 -14.60 -4.20 -10.45
N SER A 918 -13.41 -3.79 -10.02
CA SER A 918 -12.45 -3.08 -10.87
C SER A 918 -11.75 -3.98 -11.91
N GLN A 919 -11.91 -5.30 -11.82
CA GLN A 919 -11.31 -6.29 -12.72
C GLN A 919 -12.36 -7.04 -13.56
N THR A 920 -13.65 -6.76 -13.33
CA THR A 920 -14.75 -7.41 -14.05
C THR A 920 -14.73 -7.03 -15.53
N GLN A 921 -15.11 -7.97 -16.38
CA GLN A 921 -15.31 -7.70 -17.80
C GLN A 921 -16.66 -7.02 -18.05
N GLY A 922 -16.78 -6.35 -19.20
CA GLY A 922 -18.04 -5.74 -19.61
C GLY A 922 -19.00 -6.76 -20.22
N TRP A 923 -20.24 -6.74 -19.74
CA TRP A 923 -21.31 -7.61 -20.22
C TRP A 923 -22.39 -6.83 -20.97
N THR A 924 -23.15 -7.52 -21.81
CA THR A 924 -24.40 -7.05 -22.40
C THR A 924 -25.51 -7.96 -21.92
N TYR A 925 -26.61 -7.38 -21.47
CA TYR A 925 -27.83 -8.13 -21.19
C TYR A 925 -28.84 -7.85 -22.31
N SER A 926 -29.05 -8.82 -23.19
CA SER A 926 -29.85 -8.64 -24.40
C SER A 926 -31.35 -8.56 -24.10
N SER A 927 -32.14 -8.08 -25.07
CA SER A 927 -33.62 -8.15 -25.02
C SER A 927 -34.15 -9.59 -24.99
N THR A 928 -33.35 -10.56 -25.46
CA THR A 928 -33.63 -12.00 -25.37
C THR A 928 -33.15 -12.64 -24.06
N LYS A 929 -32.83 -11.81 -23.05
CA LYS A 929 -32.40 -12.24 -21.71
C LYS A 929 -31.08 -13.02 -21.68
N VAL A 930 -30.17 -12.74 -22.61
CA VAL A 930 -28.85 -13.40 -22.67
C VAL A 930 -27.78 -12.48 -22.07
N LEU A 931 -26.93 -13.02 -21.18
CA LEU A 931 -25.78 -12.33 -20.61
C LEU A 931 -24.53 -12.63 -21.45
N LEU A 932 -24.21 -11.71 -22.36
CA LEU A 932 -23.11 -11.80 -23.32
C LEU A 932 -21.88 -11.08 -22.81
N LEU A 933 -20.70 -11.66 -23.03
CA LEU A 933 -19.42 -11.03 -22.76
C LEU A 933 -19.00 -10.17 -23.95
N ASN A 934 -18.81 -8.86 -23.75
CA ASN A 934 -18.64 -7.89 -24.84
C ASN A 934 -17.40 -8.12 -25.73
N GLU A 935 -16.43 -8.90 -25.27
CA GLU A 935 -15.14 -9.10 -25.97
C GLU A 935 -15.12 -10.29 -26.94
N ILE A 936 -15.90 -11.33 -26.67
CA ILE A 936 -15.76 -12.62 -27.36
C ILE A 936 -17.11 -13.27 -27.75
N GLU A 937 -18.24 -12.61 -27.50
CA GLU A 937 -19.60 -13.09 -27.81
C GLU A 937 -20.01 -14.41 -27.11
N PHE A 938 -19.28 -14.83 -26.07
CA PHE A 938 -19.69 -15.95 -25.22
C PHE A 938 -20.81 -15.51 -24.28
N CYS A 939 -21.72 -16.41 -23.96
CA CYS A 939 -22.76 -16.21 -22.95
C CYS A 939 -22.59 -17.15 -21.78
N ILE A 940 -23.15 -16.76 -20.64
CA ILE A 940 -23.27 -17.64 -19.48
C ILE A 940 -24.26 -18.76 -19.82
N GLN A 941 -23.85 -20.01 -19.61
CA GLN A 941 -24.67 -21.21 -19.84
C GLN A 941 -24.84 -22.01 -18.54
N ALA A 942 -26.04 -22.55 -18.37
CA ALA A 942 -26.42 -23.46 -17.30
C ALA A 942 -26.45 -24.90 -17.82
N ASP A 943 -25.36 -25.66 -17.73
CA ASP A 943 -25.35 -27.00 -18.33
C ASP A 943 -26.13 -28.01 -17.49
N GLN A 944 -25.88 -28.04 -16.18
CA GLN A 944 -26.44 -29.03 -15.26
C GLN A 944 -26.69 -28.44 -13.87
N LEU A 945 -27.57 -29.08 -13.11
CA LEU A 945 -27.79 -28.77 -11.70
C LEU A 945 -26.53 -29.11 -10.86
N ASN A 946 -26.19 -28.26 -9.90
CA ASN A 946 -25.05 -28.36 -8.98
C ASN A 946 -23.69 -28.41 -9.68
N LYS A 947 -23.56 -27.73 -10.83
CA LYS A 947 -22.29 -27.62 -11.59
C LYS A 947 -21.89 -26.15 -11.76
N PRO A 948 -20.62 -25.87 -12.08
CA PRO A 948 -20.20 -24.51 -12.42
C PRO A 948 -20.96 -23.97 -13.63
N ALA A 949 -21.35 -22.69 -13.57
CA ALA A 949 -21.81 -21.98 -14.75
C ALA A 949 -20.60 -21.70 -15.65
N VAL A 950 -20.74 -21.96 -16.95
CA VAL A 950 -19.64 -21.85 -17.93
C VAL A 950 -19.94 -20.78 -18.98
N LEU A 951 -18.89 -20.35 -19.67
CA LEU A 951 -19.02 -19.53 -20.87
C LEU A 951 -19.07 -20.45 -22.09
N GLY A 952 -20.06 -20.27 -22.95
CA GLY A 952 -20.18 -21.06 -24.16
C GLY A 952 -20.96 -20.40 -25.29
N ILE A 953 -21.09 -21.16 -26.38
CA ILE A 953 -21.87 -20.89 -27.59
C ILE A 953 -22.57 -22.19 -28.02
N PRO A 954 -23.71 -22.14 -28.73
CA PRO A 954 -24.42 -20.95 -29.19
C PRO A 954 -25.23 -20.26 -28.08
N CYS A 955 -25.42 -18.95 -28.21
CA CYS A 955 -26.15 -18.10 -27.25
C CYS A 955 -27.64 -17.95 -27.54
N THR A 956 -28.21 -18.99 -28.15
CA THR A 956 -29.60 -19.03 -28.61
C THR A 956 -30.40 -20.16 -27.93
N THR A 957 -29.74 -21.01 -27.15
CA THR A 957 -30.35 -22.15 -26.47
C THR A 957 -30.99 -21.74 -25.14
N PRO A 958 -32.02 -22.45 -24.65
CA PRO A 958 -32.67 -22.15 -23.37
C PRO A 958 -31.71 -22.05 -22.18
N ASN A 959 -30.63 -22.84 -22.17
CA ASN A 959 -29.61 -22.82 -21.11
C ASN A 959 -28.74 -21.56 -21.08
N SER A 960 -28.84 -20.68 -22.08
CA SER A 960 -28.18 -19.38 -22.13
C SER A 960 -29.09 -18.19 -21.80
N GLN A 961 -30.38 -18.44 -21.56
CA GLN A 961 -31.37 -17.40 -21.26
C GLN A 961 -31.55 -17.27 -19.74
N TRP A 962 -31.25 -16.09 -19.21
CA TRP A 962 -31.26 -15.79 -17.78
C TRP A 962 -32.35 -14.77 -17.44
N GLU A 963 -33.42 -15.21 -16.79
CA GLU A 963 -34.56 -14.37 -16.40
C GLU A 963 -34.46 -13.90 -14.94
N THR A 964 -34.84 -12.65 -14.69
CA THR A 964 -35.01 -12.13 -13.33
C THR A 964 -36.40 -12.48 -12.79
N ILE A 965 -36.49 -13.47 -11.88
CA ILE A 965 -37.79 -14.09 -11.50
C ILE A 965 -38.34 -13.71 -10.12
N SER A 966 -37.62 -12.94 -9.31
CA SER A 966 -38.02 -12.60 -7.93
C SER A 966 -38.44 -11.13 -7.79
N ASP A 967 -39.22 -10.80 -6.74
CA ASP A 967 -39.64 -9.42 -6.43
C ASP A 967 -38.44 -8.46 -6.23
N SER A 968 -37.33 -8.98 -5.71
CA SER A 968 -36.05 -8.26 -5.59
C SER A 968 -35.34 -8.05 -6.93
N LYS A 969 -35.75 -8.79 -7.96
CA LYS A 969 -35.13 -8.88 -9.29
C LYS A 969 -33.66 -9.31 -9.28
N MET A 970 -33.26 -10.08 -8.26
CA MET A 970 -31.87 -10.53 -8.07
C MET A 970 -31.63 -12.02 -8.31
N HIS A 971 -32.67 -12.83 -8.51
CA HIS A 971 -32.51 -14.21 -8.95
C HIS A 971 -32.41 -14.27 -10.47
N LEU A 972 -31.29 -14.76 -10.99
CA LEU A 972 -31.10 -15.04 -12.41
C LEU A 972 -31.36 -16.54 -12.64
N GLN A 973 -32.50 -16.87 -13.25
CA GLN A 973 -32.93 -18.25 -13.54
C GLN A 973 -32.65 -18.62 -15.00
N SER A 974 -32.21 -19.85 -15.25
CA SER A 974 -32.09 -20.47 -16.59
C SER A 974 -32.64 -21.91 -16.57
N LYS A 975 -32.70 -22.54 -17.75
CA LYS A 975 -33.08 -23.96 -17.92
C LYS A 975 -31.90 -24.78 -18.42
N THR A 976 -31.49 -25.82 -17.71
CA THR A 976 -30.41 -26.71 -18.14
C THR A 976 -30.73 -27.45 -19.43
N THR A 977 -29.74 -28.14 -20.01
CA THR A 977 -29.93 -28.87 -21.28
C THR A 977 -31.00 -29.96 -21.22
N ASP A 978 -31.28 -30.49 -20.02
CA ASP A 978 -32.35 -31.46 -19.76
C ASP A 978 -33.71 -30.82 -19.38
N GLY A 979 -33.78 -29.48 -19.36
CA GLY A 979 -34.99 -28.72 -19.05
C GLY A 979 -35.19 -28.37 -17.57
N THR A 980 -34.25 -28.72 -16.68
CA THR A 980 -34.32 -28.40 -15.25
C THR A 980 -34.13 -26.90 -15.00
N GLU A 981 -34.99 -26.30 -14.17
CA GLU A 981 -34.87 -24.88 -13.80
C GLU A 981 -33.81 -24.69 -12.70
N VAL A 982 -32.88 -23.76 -12.93
CA VAL A 982 -31.76 -23.46 -12.02
C VAL A 982 -31.55 -21.96 -11.88
N CYS A 983 -30.99 -21.52 -10.76
CA CYS A 983 -30.56 -20.16 -10.50
C CYS A 983 -29.03 -20.07 -10.42
N LEU A 984 -28.47 -18.93 -10.82
CA LEU A 984 -27.07 -18.62 -10.48
C LEU A 984 -26.91 -18.55 -8.96
N ASP A 985 -25.82 -19.12 -8.49
CA ASP A 985 -25.45 -19.21 -7.08
C ASP A 985 -23.92 -19.11 -6.94
N VAL A 986 -23.45 -18.96 -5.71
CA VAL A 986 -22.02 -18.87 -5.37
C VAL A 986 -21.67 -19.90 -4.31
N ASP A 987 -20.63 -20.69 -4.59
CA ASP A 987 -20.06 -21.61 -3.61
C ASP A 987 -19.06 -20.94 -2.65
N SER A 988 -18.52 -21.72 -1.70
CA SER A 988 -17.56 -21.24 -0.71
C SER A 988 -16.24 -20.75 -1.31
N ASP A 989 -15.88 -21.23 -2.49
CA ASP A 989 -14.66 -20.85 -3.23
C ASP A 989 -14.89 -19.64 -4.14
N LYS A 990 -16.07 -19.00 -4.04
CA LYS A 990 -16.51 -17.88 -4.86
C LYS A 990 -16.63 -18.23 -6.34
N THR A 991 -16.83 -19.51 -6.64
CA THR A 991 -17.11 -20.02 -7.98
C THR A 991 -18.61 -19.91 -8.22
N ILE A 992 -18.96 -19.57 -9.46
CA ILE A 992 -20.33 -19.40 -9.89
C ILE A 992 -20.86 -20.76 -10.30
N VAL A 993 -21.94 -21.16 -9.67
CA VAL A 993 -22.57 -22.48 -9.87
C VAL A 993 -24.05 -22.30 -10.17
N THR A 994 -24.67 -23.36 -10.69
CA THR A 994 -26.10 -23.43 -10.96
C THR A 994 -26.78 -24.36 -9.96
N ASN A 995 -27.63 -23.81 -9.10
CA ASN A 995 -28.34 -24.58 -8.06
C ASN A 995 -29.86 -24.43 -8.23
N ALA A 996 -30.63 -25.25 -7.52
CA ALA A 996 -32.07 -25.05 -7.45
C ALA A 996 -32.37 -23.65 -6.88
N CYS A 997 -33.30 -22.93 -7.50
CA CYS A 997 -33.71 -21.61 -7.02
C CYS A 997 -34.33 -21.72 -5.61
N LYS A 998 -33.85 -20.91 -4.66
CA LYS A 998 -34.36 -20.91 -3.28
C LYS A 998 -35.08 -19.59 -2.93
N CYS A 999 -35.93 -19.67 -1.92
CA CYS A 999 -36.58 -18.51 -1.29
C CYS A 999 -37.46 -17.63 -2.21
N LEU A 1000 -37.98 -18.16 -3.33
CA LEU A 1000 -38.78 -17.38 -4.29
C LEU A 1000 -40.12 -16.90 -3.71
N SER A 1001 -40.76 -17.68 -2.84
CA SER A 1001 -42.00 -17.29 -2.14
C SER A 1001 -42.20 -18.05 -0.82
N GLY A 1002 -42.92 -17.45 0.13
CA GLY A 1002 -43.55 -18.12 1.27
C GLY A 1002 -42.65 -18.43 2.47
N ASP A 1003 -41.40 -18.84 2.27
CA ASP A 1003 -40.49 -19.15 3.39
C ASP A 1003 -39.77 -17.90 3.90
N SER A 1004 -40.04 -17.54 5.15
CA SER A 1004 -39.44 -16.41 5.85
C SER A 1004 -38.06 -16.69 6.44
N SER A 1005 -37.75 -17.97 6.68
CA SER A 1005 -36.47 -18.45 7.25
C SER A 1005 -35.39 -18.66 6.19
N CYS A 1006 -35.79 -18.72 4.91
CA CYS A 1006 -34.90 -18.95 3.79
C CYS A 1006 -34.00 -17.74 3.50
N ASP A 1007 -32.70 -17.98 3.31
CA ASP A 1007 -31.69 -16.99 2.95
C ASP A 1007 -31.30 -17.07 1.46
N PRO A 1008 -31.72 -16.10 0.63
CA PRO A 1008 -31.38 -16.07 -0.79
C PRO A 1008 -30.02 -15.42 -1.10
N ALA A 1009 -29.27 -14.95 -0.10
CA ALA A 1009 -28.12 -14.05 -0.30
C ALA A 1009 -27.07 -14.55 -1.30
N SER A 1010 -26.82 -15.87 -1.38
CA SER A 1010 -25.87 -16.48 -2.32
C SER A 1010 -26.36 -16.52 -3.78
N GLN A 1011 -27.67 -16.44 -3.99
CA GLN A 1011 -28.32 -16.43 -5.32
C GLN A 1011 -28.72 -15.01 -5.77
N TRP A 1012 -28.35 -13.98 -5.01
CA TRP A 1012 -28.62 -12.60 -5.36
C TRP A 1012 -27.52 -12.02 -6.25
N PHE A 1013 -27.87 -11.77 -7.51
CA PHE A 1013 -27.04 -11.10 -8.49
C PHE A 1013 -27.78 -9.89 -9.06
N LYS A 1014 -27.10 -8.75 -9.11
CA LYS A 1014 -27.63 -7.52 -9.70
C LYS A 1014 -26.88 -7.19 -10.97
N VAL A 1015 -27.60 -7.08 -12.09
CA VAL A 1015 -27.05 -6.65 -13.37
C VAL A 1015 -27.11 -5.12 -13.43
N VAL A 1016 -25.95 -4.45 -13.45
CA VAL A 1016 -25.85 -3.00 -13.25
C VAL A 1016 -25.10 -2.34 -14.40
N ASP A 1017 -25.61 -1.21 -14.89
CA ASP A 1017 -24.89 -0.35 -15.83
C ASP A 1017 -23.60 0.23 -15.24
N SER A 1018 -22.51 0.20 -16.00
CA SER A 1018 -21.17 0.61 -15.57
C SER A 1018 -20.38 1.26 -16.71
N LEU A 1019 -19.53 2.21 -16.33
CA LEU A 1019 -18.51 2.89 -17.12
C LEU A 1019 -17.09 2.60 -16.58
N ILE A 1020 -16.93 1.71 -15.60
CA ILE A 1020 -15.59 1.30 -15.12
C ILE A 1020 -14.84 0.58 -16.24
N ASN A 1021 -13.53 0.80 -16.36
CA ASN A 1021 -12.69 0.05 -17.29
C ASN A 1021 -12.85 -1.45 -17.08
N SER A 1022 -13.48 -2.14 -18.04
CA SER A 1022 -13.29 -3.58 -18.21
C SER A 1022 -11.90 -3.78 -18.79
N THR A 1023 -10.96 -4.29 -17.99
CA THR A 1023 -9.68 -4.78 -18.54
C THR A 1023 -10.00 -5.84 -19.60
N PRO A 1024 -9.54 -5.68 -20.85
CA PRO A 1024 -9.65 -6.74 -21.83
C PRO A 1024 -9.01 -8.00 -21.27
N SER A 1025 -9.80 -9.07 -21.14
CA SER A 1025 -9.26 -10.38 -20.85
C SER A 1025 -8.44 -10.82 -22.08
N LYS A 1026 -7.14 -10.51 -22.10
CA LYS A 1026 -6.22 -11.04 -23.09
C LYS A 1026 -5.98 -12.53 -22.82
N GLU A 1027 -6.99 -13.33 -23.12
CA GLU A 1027 -6.83 -14.74 -23.43
C GLU A 1027 -7.52 -15.03 -24.76
N GLY A 1028 -6.73 -15.42 -25.75
CA GLY A 1028 -7.21 -16.14 -26.93
C GLY A 1028 -6.63 -15.65 -28.25
N LEU A 1029 -5.46 -16.16 -28.62
CA LEU A 1029 -5.32 -17.12 -29.71
C LEU A 1029 -4.16 -18.06 -29.42
#